data_AF-A0A7I4YBL9-F1
#
_entry.id   AF-A0A7I4YBL9-F1
#
_cell.length_a   1.000
_cell.length_b   1.000
_cell.length_c   1.000
_cell.angle_alpha   90.00
_cell.angle_beta   90.00
_cell.angle_gamma   90.00
#
_symmetry.space_group_name_H-M   'P 1'
#
loop_
_entity.id
_entity.type
_entity.pdbx_description
1 polymer ?
#
loop_
_entity_poly.entity_id
_entity_poly.type
_entity_poly.pdbx_seq_one_letter_code
_entity_poly.pdbx_strand_id
1 'polypeptide(L)'
;MAIRSMRDIMYSCLKKCIVKEKCCERIVPERLWTRIVGESKNICDLIRAKAKTRLKNKFDRLVDQQRASDMQAVSNVHQNNEANLTSSTVEHLSNCRVTVLGNITLSKEALSLLELGPSFAPAQSITPQVVRKVVGNLQILQDRLRCRANSIVREGGAGDQADRVFPVLPFPCTFYRPQEPHVVVDTKFRLLAESVYRVVRQYVNKRTAFNLTPSQRQGFKELRNRLEAGEIRLSVSDKGGEFVVIPQELDKAITQLHLQDKSLYCRSTEKEYTRQYRKLNKVWCCVAKVAGLPSSTINRLKSDLPLCPVLYTLIKTHKITFADLSSNDPSVFKVRPIISNVGGPTDKISWFLNVILQQILQYVPAHLTNTNMLLEKLLNADLRGDVVVESFDVTSLYTNVSNEAALEATYELLNDHECTLRLYDFSVSQIMTALKECLNCSFFRWSGVYYKQIRGLAMGQRLAPVLAIAYMSKVEEPILDRRPVLYTRYIDDCLIICSTQEEMDICFDILNKQADQIKFTRERPRENWLPFLNIQVQLSRGTVRTKWYRKPSCKNILIHCHSAHPIRTKQSVIRNMFRIASRVSSDTDLMTESLDLARKVARSNGYPGFHQDSQRGGHFTHRRLRPQASVNKAALCLPFISEEMSRAIRACVTRCDLQEEVRVVEIPPGNLSRKLIRNRLYDSLCDTPNYIVCPFNRRGDCMKVGVIYQIRCQACDAEYIGETGRPLRTRVREHMEGLRRSRIQTPLGMHRIECHDGSEFEISVAILAIEADTPARKTLEAFWIAARNPQINRKEECVAITRDLAPFLDLCKF
;
A
#
# COMPACT_ATOMS: atom_id res chain seq x y z
N MET A 1 16.17 3.51 33.43
CA MET A 1 17.44 2.82 33.09
C MET A 1 18.47 3.72 32.38
N ALA A 2 18.08 4.65 31.51
CA ALA A 2 19.04 5.55 30.82
C ALA A 2 19.83 6.47 31.77
N ILE A 3 19.21 6.98 32.84
CA ILE A 3 19.88 7.85 33.82
C ILE A 3 20.97 7.09 34.59
N ARG A 4 20.74 5.82 34.96
CA ARG A 4 21.75 4.97 35.62
C ARG A 4 22.94 4.71 34.69
N SER A 5 22.68 4.32 33.43
CA SER A 5 23.76 4.10 32.44
C SER A 5 24.59 5.36 32.17
N MET A 6 23.95 6.53 32.08
CA MET A 6 24.65 7.80 31.85
C MET A 6 25.45 8.22 33.09
N ARG A 7 24.92 7.98 34.30
CA ARG A 7 25.63 8.16 35.58
C ARG A 7 26.86 7.26 35.66
N ASP A 8 26.75 5.99 35.25
CA ASP A 8 27.85 5.03 35.32
C ASP A 8 28.95 5.35 34.30
N ILE A 9 28.60 5.84 33.11
CA ILE A 9 29.57 6.35 32.11
C ILE A 9 30.28 7.61 32.63
N MET A 10 29.53 8.56 33.21
CA MET A 10 30.13 9.76 33.80
C MET A 10 31.06 9.42 34.96
N TYR A 11 30.68 8.47 35.83
CA TYR A 11 31.50 8.02 36.95
C TYR A 11 32.78 7.30 36.49
N SER A 12 32.70 6.51 35.41
CA SER A 12 33.87 5.89 34.77
C SER A 12 34.83 6.94 34.19
N CYS A 13 34.31 7.95 33.50
CA CYS A 13 35.14 9.06 32.99
C CYS A 13 35.78 9.86 34.13
N LEU A 14 35.04 10.12 35.22
CA LEU A 14 35.56 10.83 36.38
C LEU A 14 36.74 10.08 37.03
N LYS A 15 36.61 8.76 37.20
CA LYS A 15 37.71 7.92 37.71
C LYS A 15 38.95 7.97 36.81
N LYS A 16 38.78 7.96 35.48
CA LYS A 16 39.90 8.11 34.54
C LYS A 16 40.58 9.47 34.64
N CYS A 17 39.81 10.55 34.86
CA CYS A 17 40.36 11.88 35.06
C CYS A 17 41.15 11.96 36.37
N ILE A 18 40.63 11.42 37.49
CA ILE A 18 41.33 11.40 38.79
C ILE A 18 42.65 10.63 38.70
N VAL A 19 42.69 9.51 37.96
CA VAL A 19 43.95 8.75 37.77
C VAL A 19 44.96 9.58 36.97
N LYS A 20 44.53 10.29 35.91
CA LYS A 20 45.41 11.17 35.15
C LYS A 20 45.89 12.37 35.98
N GLU A 21 45.03 12.93 36.81
CA GLU A 21 45.35 14.01 37.74
C GLU A 21 46.46 13.58 38.73
N LYS A 22 46.35 12.39 39.33
CA LYS A 22 47.40 11.81 40.20
C LYS A 22 48.71 11.52 39.46
N CYS A 23 48.65 11.20 38.17
CA CYS A 23 49.86 11.04 37.35
C CYS A 23 50.52 12.40 37.06
N CYS A 24 49.74 13.44 36.78
CA CYS A 24 50.26 14.79 36.55
C CYS A 24 50.87 15.40 37.82
N GLU A 25 50.27 15.17 38.99
CA GLU A 25 50.81 15.58 40.29
C GLU A 25 52.24 15.06 40.56
N ARG A 26 52.58 13.88 40.05
CA ARG A 26 53.91 13.26 40.23
C ARG A 26 54.98 13.81 39.28
N ILE A 27 54.58 14.41 38.17
CA ILE A 27 55.48 14.81 37.07
C ILE A 27 55.69 16.33 37.07
N VAL A 28 54.72 17.09 37.60
CA VAL A 28 54.73 18.56 37.56
C VAL A 28 55.30 19.13 38.88
N PRO A 29 56.19 20.14 38.83
CA PRO A 29 56.70 20.80 40.04
C PRO A 29 55.57 21.31 40.96
N GLU A 30 55.69 21.09 42.27
CA GLU A 30 54.64 21.30 43.26
C GLU A 30 54.02 22.71 43.22
N ARG A 31 54.84 23.74 42.99
CA ARG A 31 54.40 25.15 42.86
C ARG A 31 53.53 25.40 41.62
N LEU A 32 53.78 24.67 40.54
CA LEU A 32 53.01 24.78 39.30
C LEU A 32 51.70 23.99 39.41
N TRP A 33 51.74 22.83 40.06
CA TRP A 33 50.57 22.01 40.34
C TRP A 33 49.54 22.72 41.23
N THR A 34 49.98 23.33 42.32
CA THR A 34 49.12 24.13 43.21
C THR A 34 48.43 25.29 42.49
N ARG A 35 49.13 25.96 41.57
CA ARG A 35 48.55 27.01 40.73
C ARG A 35 47.49 26.47 39.77
N ILE A 36 47.78 25.38 39.06
CA ILE A 36 46.84 24.74 38.12
C ILE A 36 45.57 24.27 38.85
N VAL A 37 45.72 23.64 40.01
CA VAL A 37 44.59 23.19 40.83
C VAL A 37 43.78 24.38 41.34
N GLY A 38 44.45 25.47 41.75
CA GLY A 38 43.79 26.72 42.17
C GLY A 38 42.96 27.37 41.05
N GLU A 39 43.53 27.52 39.85
CA GLU A 39 42.82 28.07 38.69
C GLU A 39 41.67 27.17 38.23
N SER A 40 41.86 25.84 38.26
CA SER A 40 40.81 24.87 37.93
C SER A 40 39.64 24.92 38.91
N LYS A 41 39.90 25.06 40.22
CA LYS A 41 38.87 25.27 41.24
C LYS A 41 38.08 26.55 40.97
N ASN A 42 38.76 27.67 40.68
CA ASN A 42 38.11 28.93 40.34
C ASN A 42 37.20 28.82 39.10
N ILE A 43 37.66 28.14 38.05
CA ILE A 43 36.85 27.90 36.84
C ILE A 43 35.62 27.05 37.16
N CYS A 44 35.79 25.97 37.93
CA CYS A 44 34.69 25.11 38.33
C CYS A 44 33.66 25.85 39.20
N ASP A 45 34.11 26.69 40.11
CA ASP A 45 33.26 27.53 40.95
C ASP A 45 32.48 28.55 40.11
N LEU A 46 33.12 29.16 39.11
CA LEU A 46 32.48 30.05 38.15
C LEU A 46 31.40 29.35 37.32
N ILE A 47 31.68 28.12 36.84
CA ILE A 47 30.72 27.29 36.10
C ILE A 47 29.53 26.92 36.98
N ARG A 48 29.78 26.49 38.24
CA ARG A 48 28.72 26.17 39.19
C ARG A 48 27.86 27.39 39.51
N ALA A 49 28.47 28.56 39.71
CA ALA A 49 27.75 29.81 39.92
C ALA A 49 26.85 30.16 38.72
N LYS A 50 27.38 30.12 37.49
CA LYS A 50 26.60 30.35 36.26
C LYS A 50 25.45 29.35 36.09
N ALA A 51 25.68 28.07 36.38
CA ALA A 51 24.65 27.05 36.31
C ALA A 51 23.56 27.28 37.37
N LYS A 52 23.93 27.64 38.60
CA LYS A 52 23.00 27.97 39.70
C LYS A 52 22.13 29.17 39.33
N THR A 53 22.72 30.24 38.80
CA THR A 53 21.97 31.43 38.35
C THR A 53 21.04 31.09 37.20
N ARG A 54 21.49 30.30 36.21
CA ARG A 54 20.68 29.91 35.06
C ARG A 54 19.50 29.01 35.47
N LEU A 55 19.70 28.11 36.43
CA LEU A 55 18.63 27.27 36.98
C LEU A 55 17.66 28.08 37.83
N LYS A 56 18.15 29.01 38.66
CA LYS A 56 17.32 29.93 39.44
C LYS A 56 16.43 30.79 38.54
N ASN A 57 17.00 31.42 37.52
CA ASN A 57 16.24 32.19 36.53
C ASN A 57 15.22 31.34 35.75
N LYS A 58 15.50 30.05 35.54
CA LYS A 58 14.54 29.15 34.89
C LYS A 58 13.41 28.75 35.85
N PHE A 59 13.73 28.54 37.12
CA PHE A 59 12.75 28.26 38.17
C PHE A 59 11.82 29.45 38.39
N ASP A 60 12.38 30.66 38.54
CA ASP A 60 11.60 31.88 38.76
C ASP A 60 10.64 32.14 37.58
N ARG A 61 11.08 31.98 36.33
CA ARG A 61 10.20 32.06 35.15
C ARG A 61 9.06 31.06 35.14
N LEU A 62 9.29 29.83 35.62
CA LEU A 62 8.25 28.81 35.68
C LEU A 62 7.23 29.13 36.77
N VAL A 63 7.69 29.66 37.90
CA VAL A 63 6.82 30.13 39.00
C VAL A 63 5.97 31.33 38.54
N ASP A 64 6.56 32.27 37.80
CA ASP A 64 5.84 33.43 37.27
C ASP A 64 4.83 33.04 36.18
N GLN A 65 5.16 32.07 35.31
CA GLN A 65 4.21 31.52 34.33
C GLN A 65 3.03 30.81 35.00
N GLN A 66 3.27 30.14 36.13
CA GLN A 66 2.23 29.45 36.88
C GLN A 66 1.32 30.43 37.62
N ARG A 67 1.89 31.47 38.25
CA ARG A 67 1.12 32.57 38.86
C ARG A 67 0.30 33.39 37.85
N ALA A 68 0.82 33.60 36.64
CA ALA A 68 0.08 34.25 35.56
C ALA A 68 -1.09 33.39 35.03
N SER A 69 -0.91 32.06 35.00
CA SER A 69 -1.96 31.12 34.61
C SER A 69 -3.07 31.03 35.65
N ASP A 70 -2.71 31.08 36.95
CA ASP A 70 -3.68 31.03 38.04
C ASP A 70 -4.47 32.36 38.18
N MET A 71 -3.85 33.51 37.90
CA MET A 71 -4.55 34.82 37.88
C MET A 71 -5.50 34.99 36.69
N GLN A 72 -5.22 34.36 35.54
CA GLN A 72 -6.13 34.31 34.39
C GLN A 72 -7.28 33.29 34.58
N ALA A 73 -7.11 32.28 35.43
CA ALA A 73 -8.14 31.32 35.76
C ALA A 73 -9.18 31.86 36.75
N VAL A 74 -8.81 32.81 37.62
CA VAL A 74 -9.70 33.38 38.65
C VAL A 74 -10.54 34.56 38.13
N SER A 75 -10.12 35.23 37.05
CA SER A 75 -10.83 36.38 36.46
C SER A 75 -11.88 36.02 35.39
N ASN A 76 -11.89 34.78 34.87
CA ASN A 76 -12.83 34.32 33.84
C ASN A 76 -14.02 33.48 34.37
N VAL A 77 -14.27 33.47 35.69
CA VAL A 77 -15.34 32.65 36.31
C VAL A 77 -16.67 33.41 36.50
N HIS A 78 -16.73 34.71 36.24
CA HIS A 78 -17.98 35.48 36.34
C HIS A 78 -18.25 36.31 35.08
N GLN A 79 -18.71 35.62 34.04
CA GLN A 79 -19.83 35.98 33.15
C GLN A 79 -19.73 35.16 31.87
N ASN A 80 -20.88 34.64 31.41
CA ASN A 80 -21.10 33.89 30.16
C ASN A 80 -20.94 32.35 30.23
N ASN A 81 -21.61 31.75 31.20
CA ASN A 81 -22.13 30.39 31.04
C ASN A 81 -23.45 30.45 30.27
N GLU A 82 -23.44 29.99 29.02
CA GLU A 82 -24.46 29.06 28.45
C GLU A 82 -24.31 28.81 26.93
N ALA A 83 -23.44 29.54 26.21
CA ALA A 83 -23.26 29.33 24.76
C ALA A 83 -21.97 28.58 24.32
N ASN A 84 -20.97 28.42 25.19
CA ASN A 84 -19.62 27.96 24.80
C ASN A 84 -19.30 26.46 25.06
N LEU A 85 -20.26 25.70 25.59
CA LEU A 85 -20.06 24.26 25.85
C LEU A 85 -20.15 23.38 24.61
N THR A 86 -20.65 23.89 23.47
CA THR A 86 -20.75 23.16 22.20
C THR A 86 -19.56 23.40 21.26
N SER A 87 -18.86 24.53 21.36
CA SER A 87 -17.74 24.89 20.46
C SER A 87 -16.41 24.20 20.84
N SER A 88 -16.07 24.18 22.14
CA SER A 88 -14.78 23.64 22.62
C SER A 88 -14.66 22.12 22.52
N THR A 89 -15.78 21.38 22.60
CA THR A 89 -15.81 19.92 22.47
C THR A 89 -15.74 19.48 21.00
N VAL A 90 -16.32 20.26 20.07
CA VAL A 90 -16.25 20.00 18.62
C VAL A 90 -14.81 20.20 18.11
N GLU A 91 -14.08 21.19 18.61
CA GLU A 91 -12.66 21.37 18.29
C GLU A 91 -11.79 20.21 18.82
N HIS A 92 -12.07 19.67 20.00
CA HIS A 92 -11.29 18.57 20.59
C HIS A 92 -11.41 17.24 19.82
N LEU A 93 -12.57 16.95 19.20
CA LEU A 93 -12.78 15.76 18.37
C LEU A 93 -12.34 15.95 16.91
N SER A 94 -12.34 17.19 16.41
CA SER A 94 -11.77 17.52 15.10
C SER A 94 -10.29 17.13 15.01
N ASN A 95 -9.57 17.22 16.14
CA ASN A 95 -8.16 16.87 16.29
C ASN A 95 -7.87 15.38 16.49
N CYS A 96 -8.88 14.54 16.78
CA CYS A 96 -8.65 13.11 16.95
C CYS A 96 -8.36 12.44 15.59
N ARG A 97 -7.25 11.71 15.50
CA ARG A 97 -6.77 11.04 14.28
C ARG A 97 -7.24 9.58 14.16
N VAL A 98 -8.21 9.20 14.96
CA VAL A 98 -8.82 7.86 15.04
C VAL A 98 -10.31 8.04 15.26
N THR A 99 -11.13 7.22 14.61
CA THR A 99 -12.57 7.19 14.83
C THR A 99 -12.94 5.90 15.53
N VAL A 100 -13.58 5.99 16.70
CA VAL A 100 -14.12 4.86 17.44
C VAL A 100 -15.64 4.93 17.35
N LEU A 101 -16.25 3.83 16.94
CA LEU A 101 -17.69 3.68 16.74
C LEU A 101 -18.23 2.60 17.68
N GLY A 102 -19.52 2.71 18.01
CA GLY A 102 -20.15 1.87 19.02
C GLY A 102 -19.53 2.13 20.40
N ASN A 103 -20.15 1.62 21.46
CA ASN A 103 -19.74 1.88 22.85
C ASN A 103 -18.41 1.20 23.25
N ILE A 104 -17.42 1.15 22.36
CA ILE A 104 -16.08 0.62 22.59
C ILE A 104 -15.22 1.65 23.30
N THR A 105 -14.56 1.21 24.37
CA THR A 105 -13.49 1.96 25.02
C THR A 105 -12.14 1.33 24.69
N LEU A 106 -11.22 2.16 24.18
CA LEU A 106 -9.82 1.79 23.95
C LEU A 106 -8.93 2.45 25.00
N SER A 107 -7.84 1.78 25.36
CA SER A 107 -6.82 2.38 26.21
C SER A 107 -6.13 3.57 25.53
N LYS A 108 -5.52 4.45 26.34
CA LYS A 108 -4.70 5.56 25.83
C LYS A 108 -3.50 5.04 25.02
N GLU A 109 -2.98 3.88 25.38
CA GLU A 109 -1.89 3.18 24.71
C GLU A 109 -2.28 2.74 23.29
N ALA A 110 -3.49 2.16 23.12
CA ALA A 110 -4.02 1.74 21.83
C ALA A 110 -4.33 2.95 20.93
N LEU A 111 -4.92 4.00 21.47
CA LEU A 111 -5.19 5.24 20.74
C LEU A 111 -3.89 5.90 20.25
N SER A 112 -2.91 6.07 21.13
CA SER A 112 -1.60 6.65 20.78
C SER A 112 -0.86 5.89 19.67
N LEU A 113 -1.08 4.57 19.55
CA LEU A 113 -0.56 3.77 18.45
C LEU A 113 -1.31 4.04 17.15
N LEU A 114 -2.65 4.07 17.18
CA LEU A 114 -3.48 4.26 15.99
C LEU A 114 -3.33 5.68 15.41
N GLU A 115 -3.06 6.69 16.24
CA GLU A 115 -2.78 8.07 15.83
C GLU A 115 -1.56 8.21 14.90
N LEU A 116 -0.60 7.27 14.96
CA LEU A 116 0.53 7.21 14.02
C LEU A 116 0.08 6.98 12.57
N GLY A 117 -1.14 6.46 12.39
CA GLY A 117 -1.80 6.29 11.10
C GLY A 117 -1.55 4.92 10.43
N PRO A 118 -2.41 4.54 9.46
CA PRO A 118 -2.37 3.22 8.83
C PRO A 118 -1.06 2.89 8.10
N SER A 119 -0.38 3.91 7.55
CA SER A 119 0.88 3.77 6.82
C SER A 119 2.11 3.62 7.73
N PHE A 120 1.99 3.76 9.05
CA PHE A 120 3.14 3.63 9.95
C PHE A 120 3.71 2.21 9.89
N ALA A 121 4.96 2.07 9.47
CA ALA A 121 5.74 0.84 9.54
C ALA A 121 6.54 0.73 10.85
N PRO A 122 6.24 -0.24 11.74
CA PRO A 122 7.10 -0.58 12.86
C PRO A 122 8.42 -1.16 12.38
N ALA A 123 9.52 -0.77 13.02
CA ALA A 123 10.85 -1.29 12.75
C ALA A 123 10.89 -2.80 12.96
N GLN A 124 11.67 -3.49 12.12
CA GLN A 124 11.85 -4.94 12.17
C GLN A 124 13.32 -5.29 12.34
N SER A 125 13.60 -6.33 13.12
CA SER A 125 14.93 -6.93 13.17
C SER A 125 15.18 -7.86 11.98
N ILE A 126 16.45 -8.19 11.76
CA ILE A 126 16.83 -9.19 10.76
C ILE A 126 16.52 -10.58 11.34
N THR A 127 15.30 -11.05 11.09
CA THR A 127 14.89 -12.42 11.41
C THR A 127 15.28 -13.37 10.29
N PRO A 128 15.29 -14.70 10.53
CA PRO A 128 15.49 -15.68 9.47
C PRO A 128 14.56 -15.48 8.26
N GLN A 129 13.32 -15.05 8.50
CA GLN A 129 12.36 -14.72 7.44
C GLN A 129 12.80 -13.53 6.56
N VAL A 130 13.44 -12.52 7.17
CA VAL A 130 14.00 -11.38 6.43
C VAL A 130 15.17 -11.84 5.56
N VAL A 131 16.04 -12.70 6.09
CA VAL A 131 17.18 -13.25 5.33
C VAL A 131 16.70 -14.07 4.14
N ARG A 132 15.69 -14.94 4.33
CA ARG A 132 15.05 -15.71 3.26
C ARG A 132 14.55 -14.80 2.12
N LYS A 133 13.96 -13.64 2.45
CA LYS A 133 13.57 -12.64 1.44
C LYS A 133 14.76 -12.02 0.73
N VAL A 134 15.86 -11.73 1.42
CA VAL A 134 17.10 -11.23 0.79
C VAL A 134 17.61 -12.25 -0.24
N VAL A 135 17.70 -13.53 0.14
CA VAL A 135 18.13 -14.62 -0.74
C VAL A 135 17.23 -14.75 -1.96
N GLY A 136 15.91 -14.78 -1.76
CA GLY A 136 14.96 -14.83 -2.88
C GLY A 136 15.12 -13.67 -3.86
N ASN A 137 15.34 -12.45 -3.36
CA ASN A 137 15.56 -11.28 -4.22
C ASN A 137 16.93 -11.27 -4.92
N LEU A 138 17.96 -11.88 -4.31
CA LEU A 138 19.25 -12.09 -4.98
C LEU A 138 19.12 -13.09 -6.12
N GLN A 139 18.35 -14.18 -5.96
CA GLN A 139 18.06 -15.10 -7.06
C GLN A 139 17.35 -14.39 -8.21
N ILE A 140 16.29 -13.64 -7.91
CA ILE A 140 15.54 -12.88 -8.92
C ILE A 140 16.47 -11.90 -9.66
N LEU A 141 17.40 -11.27 -8.96
CA LEU A 141 18.40 -10.39 -9.57
C LEU A 141 19.32 -11.17 -10.52
N GLN A 142 19.86 -12.31 -10.09
CA GLN A 142 20.74 -13.14 -10.92
C GLN A 142 20.04 -13.56 -12.21
N ASP A 143 18.81 -14.06 -12.10
CA ASP A 143 18.02 -14.47 -13.27
C ASP A 143 17.80 -13.28 -14.22
N ARG A 144 17.50 -12.10 -13.70
CA ARG A 144 17.33 -10.88 -14.53
C ARG A 144 18.61 -10.45 -15.23
N LEU A 145 19.75 -10.52 -14.55
CA LEU A 145 21.04 -10.16 -15.15
C LEU A 145 21.44 -11.18 -16.23
N ARG A 146 21.27 -12.48 -15.97
CA ARG A 146 21.51 -13.54 -16.97
C ARG A 146 20.60 -13.41 -18.18
N CYS A 147 19.29 -13.21 -17.97
CA CYS A 147 18.33 -12.97 -19.05
C CYS A 147 18.84 -11.87 -19.99
N ARG A 148 19.25 -10.73 -19.41
CA ARG A 148 19.67 -9.57 -20.19
C ARG A 148 20.97 -9.78 -20.93
N ALA A 149 21.97 -10.35 -20.27
CA ALA A 149 23.24 -10.65 -20.92
C ALA A 149 23.05 -11.62 -22.10
N ASN A 150 22.23 -12.65 -21.92
CA ASN A 150 21.95 -13.63 -22.96
C ASN A 150 21.05 -13.06 -24.09
N SER A 151 20.19 -12.08 -23.79
CA SER A 151 19.42 -11.35 -24.83
C SER A 151 20.32 -10.44 -25.68
N ILE A 152 21.27 -9.72 -25.07
CA ILE A 152 22.19 -8.83 -25.79
C ILE A 152 23.07 -9.62 -26.77
N VAL A 153 23.47 -10.84 -26.42
CA VAL A 153 24.23 -11.74 -27.32
C VAL A 153 23.37 -12.22 -28.51
N ARG A 154 22.04 -12.32 -28.35
CA ARG A 154 21.11 -12.76 -29.40
C ARG A 154 20.61 -11.62 -30.31
N GLU A 155 20.63 -10.37 -29.82
CA GLU A 155 20.10 -9.19 -30.54
C GLU A 155 21.13 -8.48 -31.43
N GLY A 156 22.32 -9.05 -31.65
CA GLY A 156 23.30 -8.56 -32.64
C GLY A 156 22.85 -8.64 -34.11
N GLY A 157 21.54 -8.77 -34.41
CA GLY A 157 21.05 -9.00 -35.77
C GLY A 157 19.59 -8.62 -36.09
N ALA A 158 18.86 -7.86 -35.26
CA ALA A 158 17.51 -7.42 -35.65
C ALA A 158 17.17 -6.02 -35.12
N GLY A 159 17.25 -5.03 -36.01
CA GLY A 159 16.63 -3.72 -35.82
C GLY A 159 15.11 -3.76 -36.07
N ASP A 160 14.42 -2.78 -35.49
CA ASP A 160 13.03 -2.38 -35.74
C ASP A 160 11.89 -3.38 -35.46
N GLN A 161 11.53 -3.58 -34.18
CA GLN A 161 10.16 -3.96 -33.76
C GLN A 161 9.74 -3.36 -32.40
N ALA A 162 10.04 -2.09 -32.14
CA ALA A 162 9.64 -1.45 -30.87
C ALA A 162 8.10 -1.34 -30.70
N ASP A 163 7.32 -1.33 -31.79
CA ASP A 163 5.88 -1.10 -31.75
C ASP A 163 4.99 -2.35 -31.56
N ARG A 164 5.57 -3.58 -31.56
CA ARG A 164 4.81 -4.84 -31.36
C ARG A 164 4.99 -5.49 -29.99
N VAL A 165 5.64 -4.81 -29.04
CA VAL A 165 5.99 -5.42 -27.76
C VAL A 165 4.77 -5.52 -26.84
N PHE A 166 4.30 -6.75 -26.61
CA PHE A 166 3.27 -7.07 -25.63
C PHE A 166 3.66 -6.52 -24.24
N PRO A 167 2.71 -5.96 -23.45
CA PRO A 167 3.04 -5.29 -22.21
C PRO A 167 3.67 -6.25 -21.19
N VAL A 168 4.66 -5.74 -20.43
CA VAL A 168 5.34 -6.53 -19.39
C VAL A 168 4.33 -6.94 -18.32
N LEU A 169 4.07 -8.24 -18.25
CA LEU A 169 3.13 -8.83 -17.30
C LEU A 169 3.62 -8.66 -15.86
N PRO A 170 2.83 -8.05 -14.95
CA PRO A 170 3.22 -7.83 -13.55
C PRO A 170 3.00 -9.06 -12.66
N PHE A 171 2.49 -10.16 -13.22
CA PHE A 171 2.15 -11.37 -12.48
C PHE A 171 3.31 -12.37 -12.48
N PRO A 172 3.59 -13.10 -11.38
CA PRO A 172 4.64 -14.12 -11.37
C PRO A 172 4.47 -15.14 -12.51
N CYS A 173 5.59 -15.62 -13.06
CA CYS A 173 5.57 -16.73 -14.02
C CYS A 173 5.09 -18.00 -13.32
N THR A 174 4.23 -18.77 -13.98
CA THR A 174 3.73 -20.05 -13.46
C THR A 174 4.80 -21.15 -13.48
N PHE A 175 5.75 -21.04 -14.41
CA PHE A 175 6.86 -21.96 -14.56
C PHE A 175 8.18 -21.24 -14.36
N TYR A 176 9.08 -21.88 -13.62
CA TYR A 176 10.46 -21.44 -13.48
C TYR A 176 11.33 -22.23 -14.45
N ARG A 177 12.06 -21.50 -15.29
CA ARG A 177 13.13 -22.05 -16.12
C ARG A 177 14.43 -21.36 -15.69
N PRO A 178 15.41 -22.10 -15.13
CA PRO A 178 16.72 -21.56 -14.82
C PRO A 178 17.34 -20.89 -16.04
N GLN A 179 17.91 -19.70 -15.85
CA GLN A 179 18.63 -19.01 -16.93
C GLN A 179 20.01 -19.61 -17.13
N GLU A 180 20.42 -19.73 -18.40
CA GLU A 180 21.75 -20.22 -18.77
C GLU A 180 22.84 -19.36 -18.10
N PRO A 181 23.87 -19.98 -17.49
CA PRO A 181 24.97 -19.27 -16.86
C PRO A 181 25.67 -18.31 -17.82
N HIS A 182 26.12 -17.17 -17.31
CA HIS A 182 26.87 -16.18 -18.08
C HIS A 182 28.08 -15.71 -17.27
N VAL A 183 29.28 -16.08 -17.72
CA VAL A 183 30.54 -16.01 -16.94
C VAL A 183 30.78 -14.63 -16.32
N VAL A 184 30.61 -13.54 -17.09
CA VAL A 184 30.85 -12.18 -16.62
C VAL A 184 29.83 -11.77 -15.54
N VAL A 185 28.57 -12.08 -15.77
CA VAL A 185 27.45 -11.73 -14.86
C VAL A 185 27.59 -12.52 -13.57
N ASP A 186 27.88 -13.81 -13.66
CA ASP A 186 28.02 -14.70 -12.52
C ASP A 186 29.23 -14.34 -11.66
N THR A 187 30.32 -13.86 -12.27
CA THR A 187 31.49 -13.37 -11.53
C THR A 187 31.15 -12.11 -10.74
N LYS A 188 30.53 -11.11 -11.38
CA LYS A 188 30.08 -9.88 -10.69
C LYS A 188 29.04 -10.19 -9.61
N PHE A 189 28.10 -11.09 -9.90
CA PHE A 189 27.05 -11.49 -8.97
C PHE A 189 27.60 -12.22 -7.75
N ARG A 190 28.59 -13.10 -7.90
CA ARG A 190 29.25 -13.78 -6.78
C ARG A 190 29.87 -12.78 -5.79
N LEU A 191 30.61 -11.80 -6.31
CA LEU A 191 31.21 -10.73 -5.48
C LEU A 191 30.14 -9.91 -4.76
N LEU A 192 29.03 -9.63 -5.43
CA LEU A 192 27.89 -8.92 -4.83
C LEU A 192 27.24 -9.77 -3.73
N ALA A 193 26.93 -11.04 -3.99
CA ALA A 193 26.28 -11.94 -3.05
C ALA A 193 27.12 -12.11 -1.78
N GLU A 194 28.43 -12.29 -1.93
CA GLU A 194 29.37 -12.36 -0.80
C GLU A 194 29.42 -11.05 -0.01
N SER A 195 29.50 -9.91 -0.71
CA SER A 195 29.52 -8.59 -0.06
C SER A 195 28.22 -8.31 0.69
N VAL A 196 27.06 -8.68 0.11
CA VAL A 196 25.76 -8.58 0.76
C VAL A 196 25.67 -9.52 1.95
N TYR A 197 26.17 -10.75 1.85
CA TYR A 197 26.23 -11.69 2.97
C TYR A 197 26.99 -11.11 4.15
N ARG A 198 28.19 -10.55 3.91
CA ARG A 198 29.02 -9.92 4.95
C ARG A 198 28.26 -8.78 5.65
N VAL A 199 27.57 -7.93 4.87
CA VAL A 199 26.73 -6.86 5.44
C VAL A 199 25.58 -7.44 6.25
N VAL A 200 24.81 -8.40 5.73
CA VAL A 200 23.69 -8.99 6.46
C VAL A 200 24.18 -9.62 7.77
N ARG A 201 25.24 -10.44 7.73
CA ARG A 201 25.83 -11.08 8.91
C ARG A 201 26.26 -10.08 9.99
N GLN A 202 26.86 -8.96 9.59
CA GLN A 202 27.26 -7.90 10.51
C GLN A 202 26.05 -7.27 11.23
N TYR A 203 24.90 -7.17 10.56
CA TYR A 203 23.70 -6.52 11.11
C TYR A 203 22.72 -7.49 11.79
N VAL A 204 22.83 -8.80 11.56
CA VAL A 204 21.99 -9.82 12.24
C VAL A 204 22.13 -9.73 13.76
N ASN A 205 23.34 -9.48 14.26
CA ASN A 205 23.61 -9.37 15.70
C ASN A 205 23.39 -7.96 16.27
N LYS A 206 23.09 -6.97 15.43
CA LYS A 206 22.86 -5.59 15.90
C LYS A 206 21.42 -5.46 16.43
N ARG A 207 21.27 -4.88 17.62
CA ARG A 207 19.96 -4.52 18.15
C ARG A 207 19.31 -3.46 17.27
N THR A 208 18.16 -3.79 16.69
CA THR A 208 17.35 -2.83 15.95
C THR A 208 16.72 -1.83 16.91
N ALA A 209 16.85 -0.54 16.60
CA ALA A 209 16.15 0.50 17.34
C ALA A 209 14.63 0.33 17.16
N PHE A 210 13.89 0.25 18.26
CA PHE A 210 12.43 0.30 18.22
C PHE A 210 11.98 1.72 17.89
N ASN A 211 11.07 1.85 16.94
CA ASN A 211 10.42 3.12 16.60
C ASN A 211 9.01 3.26 17.20
N LEU A 212 8.63 2.34 18.08
CA LEU A 212 7.41 2.40 18.90
C LEU A 212 7.81 2.55 20.38
N THR A 213 7.08 3.38 21.12
CA THR A 213 7.27 3.53 22.57
C THR A 213 6.85 2.25 23.31
N PRO A 214 7.25 2.05 24.58
CA PRO A 214 6.73 0.95 25.41
C PRO A 214 5.19 0.95 25.50
N SER A 215 4.57 2.12 25.67
CA SER A 215 3.11 2.27 25.71
C SER A 215 2.46 1.84 24.39
N GLN A 216 2.97 2.30 23.24
CA GLN A 216 2.44 1.91 21.93
C GLN A 216 2.59 0.41 21.66
N ARG A 217 3.65 -0.24 22.17
CA ARG A 217 3.79 -1.71 22.08
C ARG A 217 2.79 -2.45 22.94
N GLN A 218 2.42 -1.91 24.10
CA GLN A 218 1.33 -2.45 24.92
C GLN A 218 -0.02 -2.29 24.21
N GLY A 219 -0.30 -1.10 23.66
CA GLY A 219 -1.49 -0.86 22.84
C GLY A 219 -1.56 -1.79 21.61
N PHE A 220 -0.42 -2.09 20.99
CA PHE A 220 -0.37 -3.05 19.87
C PHE A 220 -0.78 -4.46 20.31
N LYS A 221 -0.37 -4.90 21.50
CA LYS A 221 -0.77 -6.22 22.05
C LYS A 221 -2.24 -6.25 22.40
N GLU A 222 -2.76 -5.20 23.05
CA GLU A 222 -4.18 -5.08 23.37
C GLU A 222 -5.06 -5.17 22.12
N LEU A 223 -4.76 -4.37 21.09
CA LEU A 223 -5.53 -4.39 19.84
C LEU A 223 -5.51 -5.78 19.20
N ARG A 224 -4.36 -6.46 19.21
CA ARG A 224 -4.27 -7.83 18.69
C ARG A 224 -5.13 -8.82 19.46
N ASN A 225 -5.13 -8.74 20.79
CA ASN A 225 -5.94 -9.62 21.63
C ASN A 225 -7.43 -9.40 21.37
N ARG A 226 -7.89 -8.14 21.31
CA ARG A 226 -9.31 -7.83 21.02
C ARG A 226 -9.75 -8.23 19.61
N LEU A 227 -8.87 -8.07 18.61
CA LEU A 227 -9.10 -8.56 17.25
C LEU A 227 -9.17 -10.09 17.18
N GLU A 228 -8.33 -10.78 17.95
CA GLU A 228 -8.30 -12.26 17.99
C GLU A 228 -9.50 -12.82 18.79
N ALA A 229 -9.99 -12.08 19.79
CA ALA A 229 -11.22 -12.37 20.52
C ALA A 229 -12.50 -12.06 19.71
N GLY A 230 -12.41 -11.35 18.59
CA GLY A 230 -13.55 -10.99 17.74
C GLY A 230 -14.44 -9.87 18.32
N GLU A 231 -13.92 -9.11 19.28
CA GLU A 231 -14.65 -7.98 19.91
C GLU A 231 -14.76 -6.80 18.95
N ILE A 232 -13.67 -6.51 18.22
CA ILE A 232 -13.53 -5.33 17.38
C ILE A 232 -13.09 -5.69 15.97
N ARG A 233 -13.43 -4.81 15.03
CA ARG A 233 -12.86 -4.75 13.68
C ARG A 233 -12.17 -3.41 13.49
N LEU A 234 -10.99 -3.46 12.86
CA LEU A 234 -10.26 -2.28 12.40
C LEU A 234 -10.38 -2.15 10.88
N SER A 235 -10.69 -0.95 10.42
CA SER A 235 -10.68 -0.57 9.00
C SER A 235 -10.05 0.81 8.82
N VAL A 236 -9.96 1.28 7.58
CA VAL A 236 -9.61 2.67 7.26
C VAL A 236 -10.89 3.39 6.82
N SER A 237 -11.04 4.67 7.14
CA SER A 237 -12.18 5.45 6.68
C SER A 237 -12.19 5.64 5.17
N ASP A 238 -13.36 5.92 4.60
CA ASP A 238 -13.55 6.11 3.16
C ASP A 238 -12.77 7.32 2.58
N LYS A 239 -12.83 8.48 3.25
CA LYS A 239 -12.23 9.75 2.77
C LYS A 239 -11.22 10.38 3.72
N GLY A 240 -11.22 10.04 5.01
CA GLY A 240 -10.40 10.72 6.01
C GLY A 240 -8.99 10.14 6.20
N GLY A 241 -8.81 8.85 5.89
CA GLY A 241 -7.54 8.12 5.96
C GLY A 241 -7.17 7.59 7.36
N GLU A 242 -7.99 7.84 8.37
CA GLU A 242 -7.85 7.37 9.75
C GLU A 242 -8.23 5.92 9.93
N PHE A 243 -7.77 5.34 11.05
CA PHE A 243 -8.31 4.08 11.53
C PHE A 243 -9.74 4.28 12.04
N VAL A 244 -10.61 3.34 11.68
CA VAL A 244 -11.96 3.20 12.23
C VAL A 244 -12.00 1.92 13.06
N VAL A 245 -12.36 2.06 14.33
CA VAL A 245 -12.58 0.95 15.27
C VAL A 245 -14.08 0.78 15.45
N ILE A 246 -14.60 -0.42 15.24
CA ILE A 246 -16.04 -0.71 15.31
C ILE A 246 -16.26 -2.09 15.94
N PRO A 247 -17.37 -2.33 16.69
CA PRO A 247 -17.70 -3.66 17.15
C PRO A 247 -17.90 -4.59 15.97
N GLN A 248 -17.41 -5.81 16.10
CA GLN A 248 -17.52 -6.77 15.01
C GLN A 248 -18.99 -7.05 14.63
N GLU A 249 -19.87 -7.12 15.62
CA GLU A 249 -21.31 -7.35 15.42
C GLU A 249 -22.00 -6.16 14.73
N LEU A 250 -21.61 -4.93 15.06
CA LEU A 250 -22.15 -3.74 14.41
C LEU A 250 -21.73 -3.67 12.93
N ASP A 251 -20.45 -3.94 12.63
CA ASP A 251 -19.97 -3.99 11.23
C ASP A 251 -20.66 -5.08 10.41
N LYS A 252 -20.94 -6.25 11.02
CA LYS A 252 -21.74 -7.29 10.38
C LYS A 252 -23.17 -6.82 10.10
N ALA A 253 -23.83 -6.20 11.08
CA ALA A 253 -25.19 -5.69 10.93
C ALA A 253 -25.30 -4.63 9.82
N ILE A 254 -24.36 -3.68 9.77
CA ILE A 254 -24.27 -2.67 8.72
C ILE A 254 -24.08 -3.32 7.34
N THR A 255 -23.17 -4.29 7.25
CA THR A 255 -22.89 -4.95 5.97
C THR A 255 -24.05 -5.83 5.51
N GLN A 256 -24.74 -6.49 6.44
CA GLN A 256 -25.94 -7.27 6.15
C GLN A 256 -27.08 -6.39 5.65
N LEU A 257 -27.31 -5.23 6.29
CA LEU A 257 -28.30 -4.25 5.84
C LEU A 257 -27.98 -3.76 4.42
N HIS A 258 -26.71 -3.45 4.12
CA HIS A 258 -26.28 -3.07 2.77
C HIS A 258 -26.55 -4.16 1.72
N LEU A 259 -26.37 -5.43 2.09
CA LEU A 259 -26.60 -6.58 1.20
C LEU A 259 -28.09 -6.90 0.96
N GLN A 260 -29.02 -6.27 1.69
CA GLN A 260 -30.46 -6.46 1.47
C GLN A 260 -30.98 -5.75 0.22
N ASP A 261 -30.21 -4.84 -0.38
CA ASP A 261 -30.58 -4.16 -1.61
C ASP A 261 -30.63 -5.14 -2.81
N LYS A 262 -31.84 -5.63 -3.09
CA LYS A 262 -32.14 -6.56 -4.18
C LYS A 262 -31.96 -5.94 -5.57
N SER A 263 -31.88 -4.61 -5.67
CA SER A 263 -31.60 -3.94 -6.95
C SER A 263 -30.11 -4.01 -7.32
N LEU A 264 -29.22 -4.20 -6.33
CA LEU A 264 -27.77 -4.26 -6.53
C LEU A 264 -27.23 -5.68 -6.45
N TYR A 265 -27.74 -6.50 -5.52
CA TYR A 265 -27.19 -7.81 -5.21
C TYR A 265 -28.24 -8.91 -5.25
N CYS A 266 -27.83 -10.10 -5.70
CA CYS A 266 -28.59 -11.31 -5.53
C CYS A 266 -27.76 -12.39 -4.83
N ARG A 267 -28.43 -13.31 -4.12
CA ARG A 267 -27.77 -14.50 -3.57
C ARG A 267 -27.39 -15.45 -4.70
N SER A 268 -26.26 -16.11 -4.52
CA SER A 268 -25.67 -17.02 -5.50
C SER A 268 -25.15 -18.28 -4.81
N THR A 269 -24.64 -19.22 -5.60
CA THR A 269 -23.98 -20.44 -5.12
C THR A 269 -22.52 -20.56 -5.58
N GLU A 270 -21.74 -21.42 -4.91
CA GLU A 270 -20.38 -21.79 -5.35
C GLU A 270 -20.38 -22.43 -6.75
N LYS A 271 -21.43 -23.20 -7.08
CA LYS A 271 -21.57 -23.84 -8.40
C LYS A 271 -21.68 -22.82 -9.52
N GLU A 272 -22.46 -21.76 -9.32
CA GLU A 272 -22.63 -20.68 -10.31
C GLU A 272 -21.36 -19.87 -10.47
N TYR A 273 -20.72 -19.49 -9.35
CA TYR A 273 -19.40 -18.86 -9.38
C TYR A 273 -18.41 -19.70 -10.19
N THR A 274 -18.40 -21.02 -9.94
CA THR A 274 -17.50 -21.96 -10.61
C THR A 274 -17.78 -22.08 -12.09
N ARG A 275 -19.05 -22.17 -12.47
CA ARG A 275 -19.49 -22.17 -13.87
C ARG A 275 -19.05 -20.89 -14.58
N GLN A 276 -19.24 -19.73 -13.95
CA GLN A 276 -18.95 -18.44 -14.58
C GLN A 276 -17.44 -18.21 -14.77
N TYR A 277 -16.59 -18.45 -13.76
CA TYR A 277 -15.15 -18.22 -13.98
C TYR A 277 -14.55 -19.20 -15.00
N ARG A 278 -15.09 -20.44 -15.10
CA ARG A 278 -14.69 -21.39 -16.13
C ARG A 278 -15.10 -20.91 -17.52
N LYS A 279 -16.29 -20.32 -17.66
CA LYS A 279 -16.75 -19.68 -18.89
C LYS A 279 -15.82 -18.53 -19.28
N LEU A 280 -15.49 -17.64 -18.34
CA LEU A 280 -14.52 -16.54 -18.55
C LEU A 280 -13.17 -17.07 -19.05
N ASN A 281 -12.61 -18.10 -18.40
CA ASN A 281 -11.36 -18.72 -18.83
C ASN A 281 -11.46 -19.31 -20.24
N LYS A 282 -12.56 -19.96 -20.58
CA LYS A 282 -12.78 -20.54 -21.93
C LYS A 282 -12.82 -19.43 -22.99
N VAL A 283 -13.57 -18.36 -22.74
CA VAL A 283 -13.68 -17.21 -23.64
C VAL A 283 -12.33 -16.53 -23.80
N TRP A 284 -11.62 -16.26 -22.70
CA TRP A 284 -10.26 -15.70 -22.74
C TRP A 284 -9.32 -16.55 -23.58
N CYS A 285 -9.27 -17.87 -23.35
CA CYS A 285 -8.40 -18.76 -24.11
C CYS A 285 -8.76 -18.79 -25.60
N CYS A 286 -10.04 -18.71 -25.95
CA CYS A 286 -10.49 -18.67 -27.33
C CYS A 286 -10.03 -17.37 -28.00
N VAL A 287 -10.40 -16.23 -27.42
CA VAL A 287 -10.11 -14.90 -27.97
C VAL A 287 -8.61 -14.67 -28.09
N ALA A 288 -7.84 -14.99 -27.05
CA ALA A 288 -6.39 -14.80 -27.04
C ALA A 288 -5.65 -15.71 -28.04
N LYS A 289 -6.16 -16.91 -28.32
CA LYS A 289 -5.59 -17.79 -29.36
C LYS A 289 -5.83 -17.24 -30.76
N VAL A 290 -7.02 -16.71 -31.01
CA VAL A 290 -7.35 -16.10 -32.32
C VAL A 290 -6.50 -14.84 -32.54
N ALA A 291 -6.24 -14.05 -31.49
CA ALA A 291 -5.32 -12.91 -31.53
C ALA A 291 -3.82 -13.31 -31.56
N GLY A 292 -3.48 -14.59 -31.72
CA GLY A 292 -2.09 -15.03 -31.89
C GLY A 292 -1.21 -15.02 -30.62
N LEU A 293 -1.78 -14.87 -29.42
CA LEU A 293 -0.97 -14.83 -28.20
C LEU A 293 -0.28 -16.18 -27.90
N PRO A 294 0.99 -16.17 -27.46
CA PRO A 294 1.67 -17.38 -27.03
C PRO A 294 0.95 -18.09 -25.89
N SER A 295 0.97 -19.43 -25.89
CA SER A 295 0.34 -20.25 -24.84
C SER A 295 0.86 -19.93 -23.44
N SER A 296 2.13 -19.52 -23.31
CA SER A 296 2.72 -19.07 -22.04
C SER A 296 2.04 -17.81 -21.50
N THR A 297 1.76 -16.83 -22.35
CA THR A 297 1.05 -15.58 -22.02
C THR A 297 -0.40 -15.86 -21.64
N ILE A 298 -1.09 -16.68 -22.44
CA ILE A 298 -2.49 -17.07 -22.20
C ILE A 298 -2.63 -17.71 -20.81
N ASN A 299 -1.77 -18.68 -20.49
CA ASN A 299 -1.79 -19.39 -19.22
C ASN A 299 -1.38 -18.50 -18.04
N ARG A 300 -0.52 -17.49 -18.26
CA ARG A 300 -0.12 -16.55 -17.21
C ARG A 300 -1.27 -15.64 -16.78
N LEU A 301 -2.12 -15.23 -17.72
CA LEU A 301 -3.31 -14.40 -17.48
C LEU A 301 -4.54 -15.22 -17.07
N LYS A 302 -4.60 -16.50 -17.43
CA LYS A 302 -5.64 -17.43 -16.94
C LYS A 302 -5.48 -17.72 -15.45
N SER A 303 -6.60 -17.96 -14.77
CA SER A 303 -6.64 -18.39 -13.36
C SER A 303 -7.47 -19.66 -13.24
N ASP A 304 -6.83 -20.83 -13.05
CA ASP A 304 -7.53 -22.11 -12.98
C ASP A 304 -8.30 -22.33 -11.67
N LEU A 305 -7.80 -21.79 -10.57
CA LEU A 305 -8.40 -21.88 -9.24
C LEU A 305 -8.39 -20.48 -8.57
N PRO A 306 -9.23 -19.55 -9.04
CA PRO A 306 -9.26 -18.19 -8.51
C PRO A 306 -9.84 -18.16 -7.09
N LEU A 307 -9.29 -17.28 -6.26
CA LEU A 307 -9.89 -16.96 -4.96
C LEU A 307 -11.22 -16.26 -5.20
N CYS A 308 -12.29 -16.69 -4.53
CA CYS A 308 -13.56 -15.96 -4.62
C CYS A 308 -13.36 -14.54 -4.05
N PRO A 309 -13.72 -13.48 -4.82
CA PRO A 309 -13.67 -12.11 -4.32
C PRO A 309 -14.43 -11.96 -3.00
N VAL A 310 -14.02 -11.00 -2.16
CA VAL A 310 -14.66 -10.77 -0.85
C VAL A 310 -15.15 -9.34 -0.76
N LEU A 311 -16.35 -9.17 -0.20
CA LEU A 311 -16.89 -7.86 0.13
C LEU A 311 -16.35 -7.39 1.48
N TYR A 312 -15.86 -6.16 1.54
CA TYR A 312 -15.67 -5.44 2.78
C TYR A 312 -16.15 -3.99 2.62
N THR A 313 -16.59 -3.39 3.72
CA THR A 313 -17.14 -2.03 3.76
C THR A 313 -16.11 -1.06 4.36
N LEU A 314 -16.09 0.16 3.83
CA LEU A 314 -15.41 1.31 4.42
C LEU A 314 -16.45 2.29 4.96
N ILE A 315 -16.30 2.71 6.21
CA ILE A 315 -17.26 3.62 6.85
C ILE A 315 -17.05 5.04 6.33
N LYS A 316 -18.15 5.71 5.94
CA LYS A 316 -18.14 7.11 5.50
C LYS A 316 -18.17 8.04 6.71
N THR A 317 -17.05 8.12 7.44
CA THR A 317 -16.92 8.92 8.67
C THR A 317 -17.30 10.39 8.50
N HIS A 318 -17.12 10.96 7.31
CA HIS A 318 -17.53 12.32 6.95
C HIS A 318 -19.05 12.55 6.85
N LYS A 319 -19.86 11.49 6.95
CA LYS A 319 -21.34 11.55 6.98
C LYS A 319 -21.92 11.23 8.36
N ILE A 320 -21.08 11.04 9.37
CA ILE A 320 -21.47 10.66 10.72
C ILE A 320 -21.49 11.91 11.59
N THR A 321 -22.57 12.13 12.33
CA THR A 321 -22.64 13.21 13.32
C THR A 321 -22.09 12.77 14.67
N PHE A 322 -21.88 13.71 15.59
CA PHE A 322 -21.35 13.37 16.92
C PHE A 322 -22.26 12.42 17.70
N ALA A 323 -23.58 12.62 17.61
CA ALA A 323 -24.57 11.76 18.27
C ALA A 323 -24.53 10.31 17.73
N ASP A 324 -24.20 10.15 16.45
CA ASP A 324 -24.18 8.85 15.78
C ASP A 324 -22.99 7.97 16.18
N LEU A 325 -21.90 8.54 16.73
CA LEU A 325 -20.69 7.77 17.07
C LEU A 325 -20.96 6.66 18.09
N SER A 326 -21.86 6.93 19.04
CA SER A 326 -22.28 5.98 20.09
C SER A 326 -23.49 5.14 19.70
N SER A 327 -24.03 5.33 18.48
CA SER A 327 -25.18 4.58 18.00
C SER A 327 -24.81 3.12 17.72
N ASN A 328 -25.71 2.21 18.08
CA ASN A 328 -25.64 0.79 17.69
C ASN A 328 -26.64 0.45 16.57
N ASP A 329 -27.35 1.44 16.02
CA ASP A 329 -28.25 1.22 14.89
C ASP A 329 -27.45 1.17 13.57
N PRO A 330 -27.46 0.04 12.83
CA PRO A 330 -26.78 -0.07 11.54
C PRO A 330 -27.27 0.93 10.47
N SER A 331 -28.51 1.42 10.56
CA SER A 331 -29.11 2.28 9.53
C SER A 331 -28.46 3.67 9.42
N VAL A 332 -27.88 4.12 10.54
CA VAL A 332 -27.19 5.41 10.70
C VAL A 332 -25.90 5.45 9.89
N PHE A 333 -25.20 4.31 9.77
CA PHE A 333 -23.88 4.26 9.17
C PHE A 333 -23.94 4.05 7.65
N LYS A 334 -23.50 5.06 6.90
CA LYS A 334 -23.30 4.92 5.44
C LYS A 334 -21.93 4.30 5.14
N VAL A 335 -21.90 3.36 4.21
CA VAL A 335 -20.69 2.63 3.80
C VAL A 335 -20.33 2.82 2.34
N ARG A 336 -19.07 2.56 1.99
CA ARG A 336 -18.60 2.28 0.63
C ARG A 336 -18.28 0.78 0.53
N PRO A 337 -19.05 0.00 -0.25
CA PRO A 337 -18.75 -1.41 -0.48
C PRO A 337 -17.54 -1.56 -1.41
N ILE A 338 -16.60 -2.44 -1.06
CA ILE A 338 -15.45 -2.80 -1.90
C ILE A 338 -15.43 -4.31 -2.11
N ILE A 339 -15.45 -4.73 -3.36
CA ILE A 339 -15.28 -6.13 -3.76
C ILE A 339 -13.81 -6.35 -4.13
N SER A 340 -13.07 -7.01 -3.24
CA SER A 340 -11.66 -7.31 -3.46
C SER A 340 -11.50 -8.41 -4.51
N ASN A 341 -11.14 -8.01 -5.74
CA ASN A 341 -10.85 -8.93 -6.83
C ASN A 341 -9.40 -9.44 -6.85
N VAL A 342 -8.59 -9.18 -5.82
CA VAL A 342 -7.19 -9.61 -5.76
C VAL A 342 -7.10 -11.15 -5.78
N GLY A 343 -6.45 -11.71 -6.80
CA GLY A 343 -6.40 -13.17 -7.00
C GLY A 343 -7.73 -13.78 -7.45
N GLY A 344 -8.71 -12.95 -7.79
CA GLY A 344 -10.01 -13.33 -8.32
C GLY A 344 -9.95 -13.75 -9.79
N PRO A 345 -11.09 -14.22 -10.34
CA PRO A 345 -11.17 -14.73 -11.70
C PRO A 345 -10.89 -13.67 -12.75
N THR A 346 -11.29 -12.42 -12.48
CA THR A 346 -11.18 -11.31 -13.43
C THR A 346 -9.86 -10.54 -13.30
N ASP A 347 -9.09 -10.72 -12.21
CA ASP A 347 -7.97 -9.84 -11.83
C ASP A 347 -6.96 -9.61 -12.97
N LYS A 348 -6.45 -10.72 -13.53
CA LYS A 348 -5.38 -10.70 -14.54
C LYS A 348 -5.89 -10.30 -15.92
N ILE A 349 -7.03 -10.86 -16.34
CA ILE A 349 -7.64 -10.54 -17.64
C ILE A 349 -8.08 -9.06 -17.67
N SER A 350 -8.71 -8.58 -16.60
CA SER A 350 -9.10 -7.17 -16.44
C SER A 350 -7.89 -6.23 -16.46
N TRP A 351 -6.72 -6.66 -15.98
CA TRP A 351 -5.50 -5.84 -16.10
C TRP A 351 -5.13 -5.65 -17.57
N PHE A 352 -5.12 -6.72 -18.37
CA PHE A 352 -4.77 -6.64 -19.79
C PHE A 352 -5.77 -5.76 -20.55
N LEU A 353 -7.07 -6.01 -20.36
CA LEU A 353 -8.12 -5.18 -20.96
C LEU A 353 -7.98 -3.71 -20.54
N ASN A 354 -7.65 -3.43 -19.27
CA ASN A 354 -7.43 -2.06 -18.82
C ASN A 354 -6.21 -1.39 -19.46
N VAL A 355 -5.15 -2.12 -19.85
CA VAL A 355 -4.02 -1.56 -20.61
C VAL A 355 -4.49 -1.04 -21.98
N ILE A 356 -5.43 -1.75 -22.62
CA ILE A 356 -6.03 -1.32 -23.88
C ILE A 356 -6.97 -0.14 -23.63
N LEU A 357 -7.97 -0.34 -22.78
CA LEU A 357 -9.08 0.61 -22.59
C LEU A 357 -8.63 1.95 -21.99
N GLN A 358 -7.54 2.02 -21.21
CA GLN A 358 -7.07 3.32 -20.70
C GLN A 358 -6.68 4.30 -21.81
N GLN A 359 -6.31 3.81 -22.99
CA GLN A 359 -5.96 4.67 -24.13
C GLN A 359 -7.17 5.47 -24.64
N ILE A 360 -8.40 4.94 -24.50
CA ILE A 360 -9.60 5.63 -25.01
C ILE A 360 -9.92 6.91 -24.21
N LEU A 361 -9.41 7.01 -22.97
CA LEU A 361 -9.71 8.13 -22.08
C LEU A 361 -9.19 9.47 -22.60
N GLN A 362 -8.19 9.46 -23.49
CA GLN A 362 -7.67 10.69 -24.11
C GLN A 362 -8.65 11.35 -25.09
N TYR A 363 -9.64 10.58 -25.56
CA TYR A 363 -10.68 11.06 -26.49
C TYR A 363 -11.93 11.56 -25.76
N VAL A 364 -12.00 11.43 -24.43
CA VAL A 364 -13.13 11.93 -23.64
C VAL A 364 -12.91 13.41 -23.30
N PRO A 365 -13.65 14.37 -23.88
CA PRO A 365 -13.29 15.80 -23.81
C PRO A 365 -13.33 16.37 -22.39
N ALA A 366 -14.32 15.96 -21.59
CA ALA A 366 -14.49 16.44 -20.22
C ALA A 366 -13.48 15.80 -19.24
N HIS A 367 -12.82 14.70 -19.60
CA HIS A 367 -12.00 13.93 -18.68
C HIS A 367 -10.82 14.74 -18.13
N LEU A 368 -10.68 14.75 -16.80
CA LEU A 368 -9.52 15.28 -16.09
C LEU A 368 -8.68 14.13 -15.52
N THR A 369 -7.38 14.16 -15.79
CA THR A 369 -6.43 13.20 -15.23
C THR A 369 -5.82 13.66 -13.91
N ASN A 370 -5.67 14.98 -13.71
CA ASN A 370 -5.05 15.57 -12.53
C ASN A 370 -5.35 17.08 -12.42
N THR A 371 -5.03 17.66 -11.27
CA THR A 371 -5.24 19.09 -10.97
C THR A 371 -4.48 20.03 -11.91
N ASN A 372 -3.32 19.65 -12.46
CA ASN A 372 -2.59 20.55 -13.35
C ASN A 372 -3.32 20.72 -14.68
N MET A 373 -3.91 19.64 -15.21
CA MET A 373 -4.77 19.71 -16.40
C MET A 373 -5.98 20.62 -16.17
N LEU A 374 -6.54 20.62 -14.95
CA LEU A 374 -7.60 21.57 -14.58
C LEU A 374 -7.08 23.01 -14.58
N LEU A 375 -5.93 23.29 -13.97
CA LEU A 375 -5.34 24.64 -13.96
C LEU A 375 -5.05 25.15 -15.37
N GLU A 376 -4.52 24.29 -16.26
CA GLU A 376 -4.30 24.63 -17.68
C GLU A 376 -5.63 24.94 -18.39
N LYS A 377 -6.68 24.14 -18.17
CA LYS A 377 -8.01 24.42 -18.72
C LYS A 377 -8.63 25.71 -18.18
N LEU A 378 -8.46 26.02 -16.89
CA LEU A 378 -8.94 27.27 -16.28
C LEU A 378 -8.21 28.51 -16.82
N LEU A 379 -6.91 28.41 -17.08
CA LEU A 379 -6.12 29.51 -17.64
C LEU A 379 -6.47 29.79 -19.11
N ASN A 380 -6.86 28.76 -19.86
CA ASN A 380 -7.22 28.88 -21.27
C ASN A 380 -8.72 29.17 -21.50
N ALA A 381 -9.55 29.13 -20.46
CA ALA A 381 -10.98 29.42 -20.57
C ALA A 381 -11.24 30.93 -20.74
N ASP A 382 -12.23 31.28 -21.56
CA ASP A 382 -12.63 32.68 -21.73
C ASP A 382 -13.54 33.12 -20.58
N LEU A 383 -12.92 33.67 -19.53
CA LEU A 383 -13.61 34.08 -18.30
C LEU A 383 -13.95 35.59 -18.29
N ARG A 384 -14.05 36.21 -19.47
CA ARG A 384 -14.39 37.63 -19.60
C ARG A 384 -15.87 37.84 -19.28
N GLY A 385 -16.15 38.46 -18.13
CA GLY A 385 -17.51 38.78 -17.68
C GLY A 385 -17.84 38.20 -16.31
N ASP A 386 -19.09 38.37 -15.87
CA ASP A 386 -19.62 37.74 -14.67
C ASP A 386 -20.01 36.30 -15.02
N VAL A 387 -19.13 35.35 -14.68
CA VAL A 387 -19.35 33.91 -14.90
C VAL A 387 -19.85 33.23 -13.63
N VAL A 388 -20.62 32.15 -13.81
CA VAL A 388 -21.12 31.32 -12.71
C VAL A 388 -20.32 30.02 -12.68
N VAL A 389 -19.85 29.64 -11.50
CA VAL A 389 -19.11 28.38 -11.27
C VAL A 389 -19.78 27.55 -10.19
N GLU A 390 -20.04 26.29 -10.51
CA GLU A 390 -20.60 25.30 -9.58
C GLU A 390 -19.84 23.97 -9.72
N SER A 391 -19.89 23.16 -8.66
CA SER A 391 -19.38 21.78 -8.66
C SER A 391 -20.54 20.81 -8.64
N PHE A 392 -20.56 19.82 -9.53
CA PHE A 392 -21.55 18.75 -9.51
C PHE A 392 -20.91 17.43 -9.06
N ASP A 393 -21.53 16.73 -8.11
CA ASP A 393 -21.11 15.40 -7.61
C ASP A 393 -22.11 14.34 -8.07
N VAL A 394 -21.60 13.28 -8.73
CA VAL A 394 -22.41 12.15 -9.15
C VAL A 394 -22.71 11.22 -7.98
N THR A 395 -23.98 11.07 -7.66
CA THR A 395 -24.43 10.21 -6.56
C THR A 395 -24.16 8.74 -6.84
N SER A 396 -23.26 8.15 -6.03
CA SER A 396 -22.95 6.71 -6.05
C SER A 396 -22.65 6.14 -7.45
N LEU A 397 -21.85 6.87 -8.25
CA LEU A 397 -21.54 6.58 -9.65
C LEU A 397 -21.45 5.08 -9.98
N TYR A 398 -20.49 4.35 -9.38
CA TYR A 398 -20.24 2.95 -9.76
C TYR A 398 -21.44 2.02 -9.58
N THR A 399 -22.27 2.19 -8.55
CA THR A 399 -23.43 1.30 -8.32
C THR A 399 -24.62 1.64 -9.23
N ASN A 400 -24.62 2.83 -9.82
CA ASN A 400 -25.71 3.36 -10.64
C ASN A 400 -25.41 3.33 -12.15
N VAL A 401 -24.16 3.05 -12.54
CA VAL A 401 -23.80 2.86 -13.95
C VAL A 401 -24.49 1.62 -14.51
N SER A 402 -25.14 1.75 -15.67
CA SER A 402 -25.66 0.61 -16.42
C SER A 402 -24.51 -0.13 -17.11
N ASN A 403 -24.44 -1.45 -16.91
CA ASN A 403 -23.36 -2.26 -17.49
C ASN A 403 -23.46 -2.30 -19.02
N GLU A 404 -24.68 -2.44 -19.54
CA GLU A 404 -24.97 -2.47 -20.97
C GLU A 404 -24.62 -1.14 -21.64
N ALA A 405 -25.06 -0.02 -21.06
CA ALA A 405 -24.74 1.30 -21.60
C ALA A 405 -23.24 1.63 -21.52
N ALA A 406 -22.55 1.17 -20.47
CA ALA A 406 -21.11 1.33 -20.36
C ALA A 406 -20.35 0.50 -21.41
N LEU A 407 -20.83 -0.71 -21.72
CA LEU A 407 -20.30 -1.53 -22.81
C LEU A 407 -20.49 -0.83 -24.17
N GLU A 408 -21.67 -0.27 -24.42
CA GLU A 408 -21.97 0.44 -25.67
C GLU A 408 -21.07 1.67 -25.85
N ALA A 409 -21.00 2.54 -24.84
CA ALA A 409 -20.13 3.72 -24.88
C ALA A 409 -18.65 3.35 -25.09
N THR A 410 -18.21 2.21 -24.53
CA THR A 410 -16.85 1.71 -24.74
C THR A 410 -16.65 1.18 -26.16
N TYR A 411 -17.66 0.49 -26.72
CA TYR A 411 -17.62 -0.03 -28.09
C TYR A 411 -17.49 1.09 -29.11
N GLU A 412 -18.30 2.15 -28.98
CA GLU A 412 -18.26 3.31 -29.88
C GLU A 412 -16.88 3.98 -29.84
N LEU A 413 -16.35 4.29 -28.66
CA LEU A 413 -15.01 4.88 -28.51
C LEU A 413 -13.88 4.00 -29.06
N LEU A 414 -14.01 2.67 -28.98
CA LEU A 414 -13.04 1.75 -29.56
C LEU A 414 -13.12 1.74 -31.08
N ASN A 415 -14.33 1.76 -31.64
CA ASN A 415 -14.58 1.71 -33.07
C ASN A 415 -14.17 3.02 -33.76
N ASP A 416 -14.50 4.17 -33.17
CA ASP A 416 -14.18 5.49 -33.72
C ASP A 416 -12.66 5.76 -33.76
N HIS A 417 -11.90 5.08 -32.91
CA HIS A 417 -10.47 5.31 -32.74
C HIS A 417 -9.59 4.07 -32.98
N GLU A 418 -10.13 3.01 -33.58
CA GLU A 418 -9.46 1.73 -33.77
C GLU A 418 -8.05 1.88 -34.38
N CYS A 419 -7.91 2.72 -35.41
CA CYS A 419 -6.66 2.97 -36.13
C CYS A 419 -5.54 3.60 -35.27
N THR A 420 -5.89 4.22 -34.15
CA THR A 420 -4.93 4.92 -33.26
C THR A 420 -4.57 4.12 -32.02
N LEU A 421 -5.38 3.12 -31.68
CA LEU A 421 -5.27 2.37 -30.44
C LEU A 421 -4.35 1.16 -30.61
N ARG A 422 -3.56 0.85 -29.57
CA ARG A 422 -2.78 -0.38 -29.52
C ARG A 422 -3.65 -1.52 -28.99
N LEU A 423 -4.19 -2.32 -29.91
CA LEU A 423 -5.07 -3.45 -29.58
C LEU A 423 -4.34 -4.80 -29.45
N TYR A 424 -3.04 -4.86 -29.76
CA TYR A 424 -2.20 -6.08 -29.65
C TYR A 424 -2.75 -7.28 -30.44
N ASP A 425 -3.16 -7.04 -31.69
CA ASP A 425 -3.74 -8.03 -32.61
C ASP A 425 -5.13 -8.56 -32.21
N PHE A 426 -5.77 -7.95 -31.19
CA PHE A 426 -7.18 -8.17 -30.89
C PHE A 426 -8.06 -7.24 -31.74
N SER A 427 -9.17 -7.76 -32.24
CA SER A 427 -10.26 -6.93 -32.79
C SER A 427 -11.10 -6.31 -31.69
N VAL A 428 -11.83 -5.23 -32.00
CA VAL A 428 -12.79 -4.60 -31.08
C VAL A 428 -13.81 -5.62 -30.55
N SER A 429 -14.36 -6.47 -31.43
CA SER A 429 -15.33 -7.52 -31.05
C SER A 429 -14.78 -8.51 -30.02
N GLN A 430 -13.50 -8.90 -30.17
CA GLN A 430 -12.81 -9.79 -29.25
C GLN A 430 -12.60 -9.14 -27.88
N ILE A 431 -12.20 -7.87 -27.85
CA ILE A 431 -12.06 -7.07 -26.61
C ILE A 431 -13.40 -6.96 -25.90
N MET A 432 -14.46 -6.61 -26.63
CA MET A 432 -15.81 -6.47 -26.07
C MET A 432 -16.36 -7.80 -25.53
N THR A 433 -16.08 -8.91 -26.21
CA THR A 433 -16.47 -10.25 -25.75
C THR A 433 -15.81 -10.60 -24.40
N ALA A 434 -14.50 -10.35 -24.29
CA ALA A 434 -13.78 -10.58 -23.04
C ALA A 434 -14.23 -9.62 -21.91
N LEU A 435 -14.52 -8.36 -22.26
CA LEU A 435 -15.01 -7.33 -21.35
C LEU A 435 -16.38 -7.69 -20.77
N LYS A 436 -17.32 -8.11 -21.62
CA LYS A 436 -18.66 -8.56 -21.21
C LYS A 436 -18.59 -9.74 -20.24
N GLU A 437 -17.74 -10.73 -20.51
CA GLU A 437 -17.56 -11.87 -19.61
C GLU A 437 -16.91 -11.50 -18.28
N CYS A 438 -16.02 -10.49 -18.26
CA CYS A 438 -15.47 -9.94 -17.03
C CYS A 438 -16.56 -9.28 -16.17
N LEU A 439 -17.47 -8.49 -16.75
CA LEU A 439 -18.58 -7.86 -16.02
C LEU A 439 -19.61 -8.89 -15.52
N ASN A 440 -19.86 -9.94 -16.31
CA ASN A 440 -20.72 -11.05 -15.89
C ASN A 440 -20.15 -11.84 -14.71
N CYS A 441 -18.83 -11.79 -14.49
CA CYS A 441 -18.13 -12.49 -13.42
C CYS A 441 -18.00 -11.67 -12.12
N SER A 442 -19.05 -10.94 -11.75
CA SER A 442 -19.12 -10.07 -10.55
C SER A 442 -19.63 -10.80 -9.30
N PHE A 443 -19.02 -11.95 -8.98
CA PHE A 443 -19.36 -12.77 -7.82
C PHE A 443 -18.44 -12.46 -6.64
N PHE A 444 -18.98 -12.51 -5.44
CA PHE A 444 -18.20 -12.36 -4.22
C PHE A 444 -18.79 -13.19 -3.08
N ARG A 445 -18.00 -13.37 -2.03
CA ARG A 445 -18.40 -14.03 -0.79
C ARG A 445 -18.41 -13.04 0.36
N TRP A 446 -19.36 -13.19 1.26
CA TRP A 446 -19.39 -12.50 2.55
C TRP A 446 -20.00 -13.41 3.61
N SER A 447 -19.32 -13.57 4.73
CA SER A 447 -19.76 -14.41 5.86
C SER A 447 -20.14 -15.84 5.44
N GLY A 448 -19.39 -16.44 4.51
CA GLY A 448 -19.64 -17.79 3.99
C GLY A 448 -20.73 -17.89 2.91
N VAL A 449 -21.48 -16.82 2.65
CA VAL A 449 -22.55 -16.80 1.64
C VAL A 449 -22.05 -16.19 0.33
N TYR A 450 -22.45 -16.79 -0.79
CA TYR A 450 -22.14 -16.29 -2.14
C TYR A 450 -23.19 -15.28 -2.60
N TYR A 451 -22.71 -14.22 -3.24
CA TYR A 451 -23.51 -13.17 -3.83
C TYR A 451 -23.01 -12.84 -5.23
N LYS A 452 -23.88 -12.25 -6.04
CA LYS A 452 -23.56 -11.68 -7.33
C LYS A 452 -24.04 -10.23 -7.34
N GLN A 453 -23.18 -9.31 -7.76
CA GLN A 453 -23.60 -7.95 -8.09
C GLN A 453 -24.27 -7.98 -9.47
N ILE A 454 -25.54 -7.59 -9.53
CA ILE A 454 -26.36 -7.65 -10.75
C ILE A 454 -26.42 -6.31 -11.47
N ARG A 455 -26.18 -5.20 -10.76
CA ARG A 455 -26.20 -3.85 -11.31
C ARG A 455 -24.98 -3.06 -10.86
N GLY A 456 -24.51 -2.18 -11.74
CA GLY A 456 -23.36 -1.34 -11.47
C GLY A 456 -22.03 -2.05 -11.65
N LEU A 457 -20.99 -1.25 -11.63
CA LEU A 457 -19.60 -1.67 -11.70
C LEU A 457 -19.10 -1.98 -10.28
N ALA A 458 -18.49 -3.16 -10.11
CA ALA A 458 -17.95 -3.58 -8.83
C ALA A 458 -16.77 -2.67 -8.41
N MET A 459 -16.94 -1.92 -7.33
CA MET A 459 -15.86 -1.11 -6.75
C MET A 459 -14.73 -2.04 -6.28
N GLY A 460 -13.56 -1.94 -6.92
CA GLY A 460 -12.42 -2.85 -6.71
C GLY A 460 -12.08 -3.71 -7.95
N GLN A 461 -12.91 -3.70 -8.98
CA GLN A 461 -12.56 -4.22 -10.31
C GLN A 461 -11.70 -3.20 -11.08
N ARG A 462 -10.66 -3.67 -11.78
CA ARG A 462 -9.73 -2.81 -12.52
C ARG A 462 -10.38 -2.03 -13.67
N LEU A 463 -11.43 -2.59 -14.26
CA LEU A 463 -12.15 -2.01 -15.39
C LEU A 463 -13.14 -0.91 -14.99
N ALA A 464 -13.59 -0.91 -13.72
CA ALA A 464 -14.66 -0.04 -13.29
C ALA A 464 -14.39 1.45 -13.56
N PRO A 465 -13.19 2.03 -13.29
CA PRO A 465 -12.94 3.45 -13.55
C PRO A 465 -13.05 3.83 -15.02
N VAL A 466 -12.46 3.03 -15.91
CA VAL A 466 -12.45 3.32 -17.36
C VAL A 466 -13.86 3.25 -17.94
N LEU A 467 -14.61 2.20 -17.56
CA LEU A 467 -16.00 2.03 -17.99
C LEU A 467 -16.92 3.11 -17.46
N ALA A 468 -16.71 3.56 -16.21
CA ALA A 468 -17.47 4.68 -15.65
C ALA A 468 -17.18 5.98 -16.40
N ILE A 469 -15.93 6.25 -16.78
CA ILE A 469 -15.58 7.45 -17.54
C ILE A 469 -16.18 7.42 -18.95
N ALA A 470 -16.09 6.27 -19.64
CA ALA A 470 -16.69 6.07 -20.96
C ALA A 470 -18.22 6.21 -20.93
N TYR A 471 -18.90 5.58 -19.96
CA TYR A 471 -20.34 5.75 -19.78
C TYR A 471 -20.72 7.22 -19.56
N MET A 472 -19.97 7.92 -18.70
CA MET A 472 -20.23 9.33 -18.43
C MET A 472 -19.96 10.24 -19.63
N SER A 473 -19.13 9.84 -20.61
CA SER A 473 -18.92 10.64 -21.82
C SER A 473 -20.19 10.76 -22.66
N LYS A 474 -21.06 9.75 -22.62
CA LYS A 474 -22.38 9.80 -23.25
C LYS A 474 -23.39 10.63 -22.46
N VAL A 475 -23.34 10.53 -21.13
CA VAL A 475 -24.22 11.32 -20.25
C VAL A 475 -23.92 12.83 -20.36
N GLU A 476 -22.66 13.20 -20.59
CA GLU A 476 -22.23 14.61 -20.64
C GLU A 476 -22.30 15.24 -22.04
N GLU A 477 -22.49 14.45 -23.10
CA GLU A 477 -22.54 14.89 -24.50
C GLU A 477 -23.54 16.05 -24.74
N PRO A 478 -24.80 15.99 -24.25
CA PRO A 478 -25.75 17.08 -24.47
C PRO A 478 -25.38 18.40 -23.78
N ILE A 479 -24.55 18.38 -22.74
CA ILE A 479 -24.01 19.62 -22.17
C ILE A 479 -22.90 20.17 -23.04
N LEU A 480 -22.01 19.29 -23.52
CA LEU A 480 -20.90 19.72 -24.37
C LEU A 480 -21.42 20.42 -25.64
N ASP A 481 -22.56 19.98 -26.18
CA ASP A 481 -23.25 20.62 -27.30
C ASP A 481 -23.76 22.04 -27.00
N ARG A 482 -24.10 22.31 -25.73
CA ARG A 482 -24.49 23.66 -25.29
C ARG A 482 -23.32 24.61 -25.13
N ARG A 483 -22.09 24.09 -25.17
CA ARG A 483 -20.84 24.86 -25.10
C ARG A 483 -20.75 25.76 -23.87
N PRO A 484 -20.88 25.22 -22.64
CA PRO A 484 -20.55 25.99 -21.45
C PRO A 484 -19.11 26.48 -21.54
N VAL A 485 -18.81 27.61 -20.88
CA VAL A 485 -17.46 28.21 -20.85
C VAL A 485 -16.40 27.18 -20.49
N LEU A 486 -16.69 26.32 -19.51
CA LEU A 486 -15.86 25.17 -19.20
C LEU A 486 -16.71 24.05 -18.59
N TYR A 487 -16.54 22.82 -19.09
CA TYR A 487 -17.04 21.62 -18.42
C TYR A 487 -15.92 20.58 -18.31
N THR A 488 -15.64 20.14 -17.09
CA THR A 488 -14.58 19.17 -16.81
C THR A 488 -14.96 18.23 -15.68
N ARG A 489 -14.45 16.99 -15.71
CA ARG A 489 -14.83 15.96 -14.76
C ARG A 489 -13.66 15.07 -14.35
N TYR A 490 -13.48 14.92 -13.05
CA TYR A 490 -12.60 13.96 -12.43
C TYR A 490 -13.42 12.84 -11.80
N ILE A 491 -13.63 11.76 -12.56
CA ILE A 491 -14.46 10.61 -12.15
C ILE A 491 -15.90 11.04 -11.83
N ASP A 492 -16.22 11.28 -10.56
CA ASP A 492 -17.52 11.67 -10.00
C ASP A 492 -17.65 13.18 -9.73
N ASP A 493 -16.53 13.90 -9.56
CA ASP A 493 -16.50 15.34 -9.32
C ASP A 493 -16.47 16.11 -10.67
N CYS A 494 -17.47 16.94 -10.95
CA CYS A 494 -17.56 17.80 -12.15
C CYS A 494 -17.40 19.27 -11.78
N LEU A 495 -16.64 20.03 -12.56
CA LEU A 495 -16.57 21.48 -12.49
C LEU A 495 -17.19 22.05 -13.76
N ILE A 496 -18.17 22.93 -13.59
CA ILE A 496 -18.87 23.60 -14.68
C ILE A 496 -18.80 25.12 -14.48
N ILE A 497 -18.53 25.83 -15.58
CA ILE A 497 -18.54 27.29 -15.67
C ILE A 497 -19.47 27.68 -16.82
N CYS A 498 -20.46 28.52 -16.53
CA CYS A 498 -21.43 29.03 -17.49
C CYS A 498 -21.44 30.56 -17.47
N SER A 499 -21.99 31.17 -18.52
CA SER A 499 -22.11 32.63 -18.59
C SER A 499 -23.20 33.17 -17.68
N THR A 500 -24.26 32.40 -17.41
CA THR A 500 -25.37 32.80 -16.54
C THR A 500 -25.80 31.68 -15.60
N GLN A 501 -26.50 32.03 -14.51
CA GLN A 501 -27.09 31.04 -13.60
C GLN A 501 -28.21 30.25 -14.28
N GLU A 502 -28.96 30.86 -15.20
CA GLU A 502 -30.02 30.20 -15.97
C GLU A 502 -29.45 29.06 -16.82
N GLU A 503 -28.33 29.30 -17.51
CA GLU A 503 -27.65 28.27 -18.28
C GLU A 503 -27.12 27.13 -17.39
N MET A 504 -26.57 27.49 -16.22
CA MET A 504 -26.12 26.53 -15.21
C MET A 504 -27.26 25.61 -14.75
N ASP A 505 -28.43 26.19 -14.46
CA ASP A 505 -29.61 25.47 -14.00
C ASP A 505 -30.15 24.54 -15.11
N ILE A 506 -30.17 25.00 -16.37
CA ILE A 506 -30.54 24.17 -17.53
C ILE A 506 -29.57 22.98 -17.67
N CYS A 507 -28.26 23.21 -17.58
CA CYS A 507 -27.26 22.14 -17.66
C CYS A 507 -27.44 21.11 -16.53
N PHE A 508 -27.73 21.56 -15.31
CA PHE A 508 -28.01 20.69 -14.17
C PHE A 508 -29.26 19.83 -14.39
N ASP A 509 -30.32 20.42 -14.94
CA ASP A 509 -31.57 19.73 -15.24
C ASP A 509 -31.41 18.70 -16.37
N ILE A 510 -30.68 19.05 -17.43
CA ILE A 510 -30.38 18.14 -18.54
C ILE A 510 -29.68 16.90 -18.01
N LEU A 511 -28.62 17.07 -17.22
CA LEU A 511 -27.87 15.96 -16.62
C LEU A 511 -28.74 15.01 -15.80
N ASN A 512 -29.61 15.56 -14.96
CA ASN A 512 -30.48 14.76 -14.10
C ASN A 512 -31.62 14.05 -14.88
N LYS A 513 -31.87 14.45 -16.14
CA LYS A 513 -32.83 13.82 -17.06
C LYS A 513 -32.20 12.80 -18.00
N GLN A 514 -30.88 12.83 -18.23
CA GLN A 514 -30.20 11.93 -19.18
C GLN A 514 -30.30 10.45 -18.81
N ALA A 515 -30.28 10.13 -17.52
CA ALA A 515 -30.37 8.75 -17.07
C ALA A 515 -31.17 8.65 -15.76
N ASP A 516 -32.01 7.62 -15.70
CA ASP A 516 -32.90 7.41 -14.54
C ASP A 516 -32.12 7.20 -13.25
N GLN A 517 -31.01 6.45 -13.32
CA GLN A 517 -30.26 6.00 -12.15
C GLN A 517 -29.10 6.93 -11.77
N ILE A 518 -28.65 7.79 -12.68
CA ILE A 518 -27.58 8.75 -12.43
C ILE A 518 -28.20 10.07 -12.03
N LYS A 519 -27.88 10.52 -10.83
CA LYS A 519 -28.31 11.81 -10.30
C LYS A 519 -27.12 12.62 -9.83
N PHE A 520 -27.21 13.93 -10.04
CA PHE A 520 -26.18 14.89 -9.69
C PHE A 520 -26.66 15.74 -8.52
N THR A 521 -25.74 16.03 -7.61
CA THR A 521 -25.93 17.06 -6.58
C THR A 521 -25.02 18.23 -6.91
N ARG A 522 -25.43 19.45 -6.54
CA ARG A 522 -24.65 20.66 -6.82
C ARG A 522 -24.16 21.33 -5.54
N GLU A 523 -22.93 21.81 -5.57
CA GLU A 523 -22.30 22.62 -4.54
C GLU A 523 -21.98 24.00 -5.12
N ARG A 524 -22.48 25.04 -4.44
CA ARG A 524 -22.23 26.44 -4.78
C ARG A 524 -21.03 27.00 -4.00
N PRO A 525 -20.33 28.00 -4.55
CA PRO A 525 -19.23 28.66 -3.85
C PRO A 525 -19.69 29.23 -2.50
N ARG A 526 -18.88 29.05 -1.46
CA ARG A 526 -19.08 29.67 -0.14
C ARG A 526 -18.02 30.75 0.03
N GLU A 527 -18.42 31.96 0.41
CA GLU A 527 -17.51 33.11 0.50
C GLU A 527 -16.69 33.31 -0.79
N ASN A 528 -17.31 33.10 -1.95
CA ASN A 528 -16.68 33.15 -3.28
C ASN A 528 -15.58 32.10 -3.53
N TRP A 529 -15.49 31.04 -2.73
CA TRP A 529 -14.57 29.92 -2.94
C TRP A 529 -15.33 28.62 -3.17
N LEU A 530 -14.97 27.91 -4.23
CA LEU A 530 -15.48 26.59 -4.54
C LEU A 530 -14.39 25.52 -4.32
N PRO A 531 -14.60 24.53 -3.44
CA PRO A 531 -13.69 23.40 -3.32
C PRO A 531 -13.82 22.47 -4.53
N PHE A 532 -12.69 22.17 -5.19
CA PHE A 532 -12.66 21.16 -6.25
C PHE A 532 -11.32 20.41 -6.23
N LEU A 533 -11.36 19.07 -6.22
CA LEU A 533 -10.19 18.22 -6.01
C LEU A 533 -9.41 18.58 -4.72
N ASN A 534 -8.17 19.03 -4.88
CA ASN A 534 -7.25 19.47 -3.83
C ASN A 534 -6.98 20.98 -3.86
N ILE A 535 -7.85 21.75 -4.52
CA ILE A 535 -7.76 23.22 -4.59
C ILE A 535 -9.09 23.87 -4.20
N GLN A 536 -9.02 25.14 -3.85
CA GLN A 536 -10.16 26.05 -3.85
C GLN A 536 -10.00 27.01 -5.03
N VAL A 537 -11.09 27.22 -5.76
CA VAL A 537 -11.14 28.09 -6.94
C VAL A 537 -12.03 29.29 -6.62
N GLN A 538 -11.53 30.48 -6.94
CA GLN A 538 -12.28 31.73 -6.91
C GLN A 538 -12.15 32.37 -8.30
N LEU A 539 -13.29 32.73 -8.87
CA LEU A 539 -13.37 33.42 -10.16
C LEU A 539 -13.87 34.85 -9.89
N SER A 540 -13.09 35.85 -10.30
CA SER A 540 -13.43 37.26 -10.13
C SER A 540 -13.03 38.06 -11.37
N ARG A 541 -14.00 38.60 -12.13
CA ARG A 541 -13.79 39.54 -13.24
C ARG A 541 -12.63 39.13 -14.19
N GLY A 542 -12.64 37.89 -14.67
CA GLY A 542 -11.59 37.35 -15.56
C GLY A 542 -10.30 36.89 -14.88
N THR A 543 -10.18 37.01 -13.56
CA THR A 543 -9.03 36.50 -12.80
C THR A 543 -9.38 35.19 -12.10
N VAL A 544 -8.54 34.17 -12.29
CA VAL A 544 -8.62 32.88 -11.61
C VAL A 544 -7.67 32.89 -10.42
N ARG A 545 -8.23 32.81 -9.21
CA ARG A 545 -7.44 32.65 -7.98
C ARG A 545 -7.58 31.24 -7.46
N THR A 546 -6.46 30.61 -7.13
CA THR A 546 -6.44 29.24 -6.63
C THR A 546 -5.55 29.12 -5.41
N LYS A 547 -5.91 28.22 -4.49
CA LYS A 547 -5.11 27.89 -3.31
C LYS A 547 -5.24 26.42 -2.95
N TRP A 548 -4.26 25.88 -2.23
CA TRP A 548 -4.28 24.49 -1.81
C TRP A 548 -5.37 24.23 -0.77
N TYR A 549 -6.17 23.20 -0.99
CA TYR A 549 -7.31 22.88 -0.14
C TYR A 549 -7.26 21.46 0.40
N ARG A 550 -7.72 21.31 1.65
CA ARG A 550 -7.90 20.04 2.33
C ARG A 550 -9.30 20.00 2.91
N LYS A 551 -10.09 19.00 2.51
CA LYS A 551 -11.45 18.78 3.04
C LYS A 551 -11.39 18.69 4.57
N PRO A 552 -12.31 19.32 5.33
CA PRO A 552 -12.34 19.28 6.79
C PRO A 552 -12.37 17.87 7.38
N SER A 553 -12.99 16.93 6.67
CA SER A 553 -13.04 15.51 7.05
C SER A 553 -11.71 14.77 6.92
N CYS A 554 -10.71 15.36 6.25
CA CYS A 554 -9.42 14.73 6.09
C CYS A 554 -8.54 14.90 7.33
N LYS A 555 -8.12 13.80 7.94
CA LYS A 555 -7.24 13.79 9.13
C LYS A 555 -5.77 14.07 8.81
N ASN A 556 -5.45 14.32 7.53
CA ASN A 556 -4.11 14.70 7.05
C ASN A 556 -3.00 13.73 7.50
N ILE A 557 -3.32 12.42 7.50
CA ILE A 557 -2.39 11.37 7.88
C ILE A 557 -1.41 11.09 6.74
N LEU A 558 -0.11 11.27 7.01
CA LEU A 558 0.99 10.98 6.10
C LEU A 558 1.91 9.90 6.70
N ILE A 559 2.99 9.55 5.99
CA ILE A 559 4.04 8.72 6.56
C ILE A 559 4.69 9.47 7.73
N HIS A 560 4.44 9.01 8.95
CA HIS A 560 5.01 9.59 10.17
C HIS A 560 6.55 9.60 10.15
N CYS A 561 7.18 10.62 10.73
CA CYS A 561 8.64 10.80 10.70
C CYS A 561 9.43 9.61 11.31
N HIS A 562 8.90 9.02 12.39
CA HIS A 562 9.48 7.85 13.07
C HIS A 562 9.20 6.52 12.36
N SER A 563 8.43 6.50 11.28
CA SER A 563 8.16 5.26 10.56
C SER A 563 9.44 4.66 9.95
N ALA A 564 9.53 3.33 9.93
CA ALA A 564 10.63 2.55 9.37
C ALA A 564 10.59 2.52 7.83
N HIS A 565 10.53 3.70 7.22
CA HIS A 565 10.70 3.92 5.79
C HIS A 565 12.06 4.56 5.53
N PRO A 566 12.67 4.34 4.35
CA PRO A 566 13.84 5.10 3.93
C PRO A 566 13.59 6.61 4.05
N ILE A 567 14.59 7.35 4.52
CA ILE A 567 14.52 8.80 4.73
C ILE A 567 14.19 9.52 3.42
N ARG A 568 14.70 9.01 2.29
CA ARG A 568 14.38 9.51 0.94
C ARG A 568 12.88 9.43 0.64
N THR A 569 12.23 8.35 1.04
CA THR A 569 10.78 8.14 0.84
C THR A 569 9.99 9.12 1.68
N LYS A 570 10.33 9.25 2.98
CA LYS A 570 9.69 10.21 3.89
C LYS A 570 9.84 11.66 3.41
N GLN A 571 11.07 12.05 3.05
CA GLN A 571 11.34 13.39 2.51
C GLN A 571 10.63 13.62 1.18
N SER A 572 10.53 12.62 0.31
CA SER A 572 9.82 12.76 -0.97
C SER A 572 8.34 13.05 -0.77
N VAL A 573 7.67 12.38 0.18
CA VAL A 573 6.25 12.64 0.49
C VAL A 573 6.05 14.07 0.97
N ILE A 574 6.87 14.53 1.92
CA ILE A 574 6.77 15.89 2.46
C ILE A 574 7.13 16.94 1.41
N ARG A 575 8.26 16.78 0.68
CA ARG A 575 8.65 17.68 -0.42
C ARG A 575 7.57 17.80 -1.48
N ASN A 576 6.92 16.68 -1.82
CA ASN A 576 5.86 16.69 -2.82
C ASN A 576 4.62 17.45 -2.33
N MET A 577 4.23 17.30 -1.06
CA MET A 577 3.15 18.08 -0.46
C MET A 577 3.42 19.58 -0.54
N PHE A 578 4.60 20.03 -0.10
CA PHE A 578 5.00 21.44 -0.18
C PHE A 578 5.05 21.95 -1.63
N ARG A 579 5.59 21.15 -2.56
CA ARG A 579 5.61 21.49 -3.99
C ARG A 579 4.20 21.66 -4.55
N ILE A 580 3.28 20.77 -4.21
CA ILE A 580 1.89 20.87 -4.65
C ILE A 580 1.26 22.14 -4.06
N ALA A 581 1.41 22.39 -2.76
CA ALA A 581 0.85 23.57 -2.11
C ALA A 581 1.31 24.88 -2.77
N SER A 582 2.60 24.98 -3.13
CA SER A 582 3.12 26.12 -3.89
C SER A 582 2.59 26.17 -5.32
N ARG A 583 2.63 25.04 -6.05
CA ARG A 583 2.30 25.00 -7.49
C ARG A 583 0.84 25.33 -7.79
N VAL A 584 -0.07 24.95 -6.90
CA VAL A 584 -1.51 25.13 -7.10
C VAL A 584 -2.03 26.47 -6.57
N SER A 585 -1.15 27.33 -6.07
CA SER A 585 -1.51 28.65 -5.57
C SER A 585 -1.23 29.71 -6.64
N SER A 586 -2.18 30.62 -6.88
CA SER A 586 -2.03 31.66 -7.91
C SER A 586 -1.14 32.83 -7.46
N ASP A 587 -1.31 33.28 -6.20
CA ASP A 587 -0.69 34.51 -5.69
C ASP A 587 0.24 34.22 -4.50
N THR A 588 1.13 35.17 -4.17
CA THR A 588 2.09 35.05 -3.06
C THR A 588 1.42 34.88 -1.70
N ASP A 589 0.32 35.57 -1.46
CA ASP A 589 -0.40 35.52 -0.18
C ASP A 589 -1.11 34.17 -0.01
N LEU A 590 -1.79 33.71 -1.06
CA LEU A 590 -2.45 32.40 -1.11
C LEU A 590 -1.45 31.25 -1.03
N MET A 591 -0.27 31.43 -1.63
CA MET A 591 0.84 30.49 -1.49
C MET A 591 1.33 30.45 -0.04
N THR A 592 1.43 31.59 0.64
CA THR A 592 1.83 31.64 2.05
C THR A 592 0.82 30.91 2.94
N GLU A 593 -0.48 31.15 2.74
CA GLU A 593 -1.56 30.43 3.43
C GLU A 593 -1.48 28.91 3.19
N SER A 594 -1.27 28.51 1.93
CA SER A 594 -1.13 27.10 1.54
C SER A 594 0.10 26.44 2.16
N LEU A 595 1.21 27.16 2.24
CA LEU A 595 2.44 26.71 2.89
C LEU A 595 2.28 26.60 4.41
N ASP A 596 1.53 27.50 5.04
CA ASP A 596 1.22 27.42 6.46
C ASP A 596 0.34 26.22 6.79
N LEU A 597 -0.67 25.93 5.96
CA LEU A 597 -1.43 24.69 6.05
C LEU A 597 -0.50 23.46 5.91
N ALA A 598 0.41 23.48 4.95
CA ALA A 598 1.38 22.39 4.75
C ALA A 598 2.31 22.20 5.96
N ARG A 599 2.75 23.29 6.59
CA ARG A 599 3.54 23.27 7.84
C ARG A 599 2.74 22.67 8.99
N LYS A 600 1.46 23.05 9.16
CA LYS A 600 0.58 22.46 10.18
C LYS A 600 0.44 20.94 9.99
N VAL A 601 0.21 20.49 8.75
CA VAL A 601 0.13 19.05 8.40
C VAL A 601 1.46 18.32 8.62
N ALA A 602 2.59 18.94 8.27
CA ALA A 602 3.91 18.36 8.50
C ALA A 602 4.19 18.18 10.00
N ARG A 603 3.90 19.20 10.81
CA ARG A 603 4.05 19.16 12.28
C ARG A 603 3.21 18.06 12.91
N SER A 604 1.95 17.90 12.52
CA SER A 604 1.09 16.84 13.07
C SER A 604 1.61 15.43 12.74
N ASN A 605 2.36 15.25 11.65
CA ASN A 605 3.00 13.98 11.29
C ASN A 605 4.44 13.82 11.82
N GLY A 606 4.86 14.69 12.75
CA GLY A 606 6.14 14.64 13.45
C GLY A 606 7.31 15.32 12.72
N TYR A 607 7.05 16.24 11.78
CA TYR A 607 8.08 16.99 11.06
C TYR A 607 8.12 18.47 11.51
N PRO A 608 8.74 18.81 12.67
CA PRO A 608 8.64 20.14 13.27
C PRO A 608 9.44 21.24 12.57
N GLY A 609 10.50 20.89 11.83
CA GLY A 609 11.45 21.85 11.24
C GLY A 609 11.74 21.62 9.75
N PHE A 610 10.79 21.07 8.99
CA PHE A 610 10.97 20.94 7.55
C PHE A 610 10.81 22.33 6.90
N HIS A 611 11.94 23.00 6.62
CA HIS A 611 11.97 24.25 5.86
C HIS A 611 12.32 23.94 4.40
N GLN A 612 11.56 24.53 3.47
CA GLN A 612 11.84 24.42 2.04
C GLN A 612 13.22 25.04 1.67
N ASP A 613 13.76 25.90 2.53
CA ASP A 613 14.97 26.70 2.32
C ASP A 613 16.32 25.97 2.44
N SER A 614 16.37 24.64 2.62
CA SER A 614 17.66 23.93 2.67
C SER A 614 18.34 23.71 1.30
N GLN A 615 17.82 24.24 0.20
CA GLN A 615 18.49 24.28 -1.11
C GLN A 615 18.07 25.50 -1.95
N ARG A 616 18.42 26.71 -1.53
CA ARG A 616 18.64 27.81 -2.49
C ARG A 616 20.07 27.66 -3.01
N GLY A 617 20.23 27.54 -4.33
CA GLY A 617 21.55 27.41 -4.96
C GLY A 617 21.67 26.35 -6.06
N GLY A 618 20.60 26.10 -6.80
CA GLY A 618 20.71 25.51 -8.12
C GLY A 618 19.59 26.12 -8.94
N HIS A 619 19.92 26.91 -9.95
CA HIS A 619 19.02 27.12 -11.06
C HIS A 619 18.60 25.74 -11.56
N PHE A 620 17.46 25.26 -11.09
CA PHE A 620 16.76 24.16 -11.72
C PHE A 620 16.21 24.76 -13.00
N THR A 621 17.08 24.87 -14.01
CA THR A 621 16.65 24.66 -15.37
C THR A 621 15.67 23.50 -15.31
N HIS A 622 14.57 23.59 -16.06
CA HIS A 622 13.91 22.39 -16.52
C HIS A 622 15.05 21.42 -16.82
N ARG A 623 15.20 20.39 -15.98
CA ARG A 623 15.81 19.17 -16.44
C ARG A 623 14.80 18.88 -17.54
N ARG A 624 15.16 19.29 -18.77
CA ARG A 624 14.62 18.71 -20.00
C ARG A 624 14.41 17.28 -19.57
N LEU A 625 13.21 16.75 -19.80
CA LEU A 625 13.09 15.33 -20.00
C LEU A 625 14.31 14.97 -20.84
N ARG A 626 15.39 14.53 -20.19
CA ARG A 626 16.41 13.78 -20.87
C ARG A 626 15.50 12.69 -21.41
N PRO A 627 15.49 12.44 -22.72
CA PRO A 627 15.17 11.11 -23.14
C PRO A 627 16.21 10.27 -22.39
N GLN A 628 15.89 9.87 -21.15
CA GLN A 628 16.47 8.69 -20.61
C GLN A 628 15.87 7.66 -21.55
N ALA A 629 16.63 7.35 -22.60
CA ALA A 629 17.08 5.98 -22.73
C ALA A 629 17.53 5.54 -21.32
N SER A 630 16.56 5.24 -20.46
CA SER A 630 16.84 4.63 -19.18
C SER A 630 17.29 3.27 -19.62
N VAL A 631 18.60 3.05 -19.65
CA VAL A 631 19.15 1.71 -19.58
C VAL A 631 18.39 1.06 -18.44
N ASN A 632 17.51 0.12 -18.78
CA ASN A 632 16.47 -0.38 -17.92
C ASN A 632 17.15 -1.13 -16.78
N LYS A 633 17.59 -0.49 -15.68
CA LYS A 633 18.40 -1.14 -14.63
C LYS A 633 17.61 -2.24 -13.91
N ALA A 634 18.25 -3.36 -13.56
CA ALA A 634 17.63 -4.46 -12.85
C ALA A 634 17.39 -4.06 -11.39
N ALA A 635 16.14 -4.17 -10.92
CA ALA A 635 15.82 -3.81 -9.54
C ALA A 635 16.23 -4.93 -8.57
N LEU A 636 17.08 -4.60 -7.60
CA LEU A 636 17.37 -5.40 -6.40
C LEU A 636 16.48 -4.92 -5.25
N CYS A 637 15.40 -5.65 -5.00
CA CYS A 637 14.43 -5.34 -3.97
C CYS A 637 14.85 -5.93 -2.63
N LEU A 638 15.08 -5.12 -1.59
CA LEU A 638 15.56 -5.60 -0.29
C LEU A 638 14.71 -5.08 0.86
N PRO A 639 14.44 -5.89 1.91
CA PRO A 639 13.77 -5.38 3.11
C PRO A 639 14.56 -4.23 3.74
N PHE A 640 13.87 -3.13 4.03
CA PHE A 640 14.45 -2.02 4.77
C PHE A 640 14.65 -2.40 6.24
N ILE A 641 15.86 -2.16 6.75
CA ILE A 641 16.23 -2.37 8.16
C ILE A 641 16.72 -1.06 8.76
N SER A 642 17.73 -0.44 8.14
CA SER A 642 18.25 0.87 8.54
C SER A 642 18.91 1.60 7.36
N GLU A 643 19.18 2.89 7.54
CA GLU A 643 19.89 3.70 6.55
C GLU A 643 21.35 3.26 6.39
N GLU A 644 21.99 2.87 7.48
CA GLU A 644 23.39 2.41 7.47
C GLU A 644 23.54 1.13 6.65
N MET A 645 22.65 0.16 6.86
CA MET A 645 22.63 -1.08 6.07
C MET A 645 22.34 -0.78 4.59
N SER A 646 21.37 0.09 4.30
CA SER A 646 21.02 0.46 2.93
C SER A 646 22.20 1.14 2.21
N ARG A 647 22.95 2.00 2.91
CA ARG A 647 24.17 2.63 2.40
C ARG A 647 25.28 1.60 2.16
N ALA A 648 25.47 0.66 3.08
CA ALA A 648 26.46 -0.41 2.94
C ALA A 648 26.17 -1.29 1.71
N ILE A 649 24.91 -1.66 1.48
CA ILE A 649 24.50 -2.46 0.33
C ILE A 649 24.68 -1.70 -1.00
N ARG A 650 24.30 -0.41 -1.05
CA ARG A 650 24.59 0.42 -2.23
C ARG A 650 26.08 0.49 -2.53
N ALA A 651 26.92 0.62 -1.50
CA ALA A 651 28.37 0.58 -1.66
C ALA A 651 28.87 -0.79 -2.16
N CYS A 652 28.21 -1.89 -1.83
CA CYS A 652 28.52 -3.21 -2.42
C CYS A 652 28.25 -3.21 -3.93
N VAL A 653 27.09 -2.70 -4.37
CA VAL A 653 26.74 -2.61 -5.80
C VAL A 653 27.76 -1.79 -6.58
N THR A 654 28.19 -0.65 -6.04
CA THR A 654 29.23 0.18 -6.67
C THR A 654 30.60 -0.51 -6.70
N ARG A 655 30.99 -1.19 -5.62
CA ARG A 655 32.27 -1.92 -5.56
C ARG A 655 32.34 -3.10 -6.55
N CYS A 656 31.21 -3.69 -6.89
CA CYS A 656 31.13 -4.80 -7.85
C CYS A 656 30.94 -4.35 -9.30
N ASP A 657 31.06 -3.05 -9.60
CA ASP A 657 30.83 -2.46 -10.92
C ASP A 657 29.44 -2.83 -11.52
N LEU A 658 28.42 -2.72 -10.67
CA LEU A 658 27.01 -3.00 -11.03
C LEU A 658 26.12 -1.75 -10.91
N GLN A 659 26.68 -0.55 -10.71
CA GLN A 659 25.92 0.70 -10.56
C GLN A 659 25.13 1.08 -11.82
N GLU A 660 25.60 0.71 -13.00
CA GLU A 660 24.90 0.95 -14.27
C GLU A 660 23.89 -0.15 -14.62
N GLU A 661 24.03 -1.33 -14.02
CA GLU A 661 23.18 -2.49 -14.30
C GLU A 661 22.07 -2.68 -13.24
N VAL A 662 22.31 -2.29 -11.99
CA VAL A 662 21.47 -2.63 -10.83
C VAL A 662 20.99 -1.40 -10.07
N ARG A 663 19.70 -1.37 -9.73
CA ARG A 663 19.07 -0.36 -8.87
C ARG A 663 18.61 -0.98 -7.55
N VAL A 664 19.13 -0.50 -6.42
CA VAL A 664 18.67 -0.91 -5.09
C VAL A 664 17.34 -0.24 -4.73
N VAL A 665 16.35 -1.05 -4.40
CA VAL A 665 15.00 -0.64 -3.98
C VAL A 665 14.71 -1.21 -2.59
N GLU A 666 14.58 -0.35 -1.59
CA GLU A 666 14.25 -0.80 -0.23
C GLU A 666 12.73 -0.89 -0.02
N ILE A 667 12.28 -2.04 0.46
CA ILE A 667 10.89 -2.34 0.77
C ILE A 667 10.69 -2.15 2.29
N PRO A 668 9.89 -1.18 2.73
CA PRO A 668 9.60 -0.98 4.16
C PRO A 668 8.93 -2.23 4.79
N PRO A 669 9.08 -2.44 6.11
CA PRO A 669 8.33 -3.47 6.81
C PRO A 669 6.81 -3.26 6.69
N GLY A 670 6.05 -4.31 6.97
CA GLY A 670 4.58 -4.23 6.96
C GLY A 670 4.08 -3.14 7.91
N ASN A 671 3.28 -2.22 7.38
CA ASN A 671 2.66 -1.13 8.14
C ASN A 671 1.56 -1.61 9.10
N LEU A 672 1.07 -0.71 9.96
CA LEU A 672 0.01 -1.01 10.92
C LEU A 672 -1.26 -1.52 10.24
N SER A 673 -1.66 -0.93 9.10
CA SER A 673 -2.78 -1.42 8.29
C SER A 673 -2.60 -2.91 7.92
N ARG A 674 -1.46 -3.29 7.34
CA ARG A 674 -1.16 -4.67 6.96
C ARG A 674 -1.06 -5.63 8.16
N LYS A 675 -0.74 -5.12 9.35
CA LYS A 675 -0.61 -5.93 10.58
C LYS A 675 -1.92 -6.09 11.35
N LEU A 676 -2.83 -5.12 11.27
CA LEU A 676 -4.02 -5.04 12.11
C LEU A 676 -5.35 -5.20 11.34
N ILE A 677 -5.40 -4.80 10.07
CA ILE A 677 -6.63 -4.85 9.25
C ILE A 677 -6.71 -6.18 8.51
N ARG A 678 -7.91 -6.77 8.48
CA ARG A 678 -8.23 -7.99 7.72
C ARG A 678 -9.46 -7.75 6.85
N ASN A 679 -9.27 -7.64 5.53
CA ASN A 679 -10.39 -7.46 4.60
C ASN A 679 -11.29 -8.70 4.49
N ARG A 680 -10.73 -9.90 4.74
CA ARG A 680 -11.45 -11.19 4.75
C ARG A 680 -11.66 -11.67 6.19
N LEU A 681 -12.31 -10.87 7.03
CA LEU A 681 -12.49 -11.18 8.45
C LEU A 681 -13.55 -12.27 8.70
N TYR A 682 -14.71 -12.17 8.03
CA TYR A 682 -15.87 -13.04 8.26
C TYR A 682 -15.90 -14.32 7.41
N ASP A 683 -14.91 -14.48 6.56
CA ASP A 683 -14.90 -15.52 5.54
C ASP A 683 -13.83 -16.56 5.88
N SER A 684 -14.27 -17.73 6.38
CA SER A 684 -13.41 -18.89 6.55
C SER A 684 -12.94 -19.39 5.20
N LEU A 685 -11.63 -19.47 5.01
CA LEU A 685 -11.06 -20.05 3.79
C LEU A 685 -11.23 -21.58 3.75
N CYS A 686 -11.50 -22.22 4.89
CA CYS A 686 -11.68 -23.66 5.02
C CYS A 686 -12.96 -23.97 5.79
N ASP A 687 -13.93 -24.59 5.12
CA ASP A 687 -15.23 -24.98 5.69
C ASP A 687 -15.27 -26.47 6.07
N THR A 688 -14.26 -27.23 5.66
CA THR A 688 -14.11 -28.66 5.98
C THR A 688 -13.50 -28.83 7.37
N PRO A 689 -14.22 -29.39 8.35
CA PRO A 689 -13.67 -29.70 9.67
C PRO A 689 -12.54 -30.73 9.53
N ASN A 690 -11.46 -30.53 10.29
CA ASN A 690 -10.30 -31.44 10.37
C ASN A 690 -9.65 -31.82 9.03
N TYR A 691 -9.76 -30.97 8.00
CA TYR A 691 -9.10 -31.21 6.72
C TYR A 691 -7.59 -31.33 6.90
N ILE A 692 -6.94 -32.43 6.48
CA ILE A 692 -5.53 -32.83 6.72
C ILE A 692 -4.44 -31.73 6.80
N VAL A 693 -4.63 -30.58 6.14
CA VAL A 693 -3.72 -29.41 6.19
C VAL A 693 -4.01 -28.44 7.35
N CYS A 694 -5.25 -28.38 7.82
CA CYS A 694 -5.79 -27.50 8.85
C CYS A 694 -5.93 -28.06 10.29
N PRO A 695 -5.78 -29.36 10.63
CA PRO A 695 -5.87 -29.81 12.03
C PRO A 695 -4.67 -29.35 12.87
N PHE A 696 -3.49 -29.17 12.25
CA PHE A 696 -2.25 -28.78 12.94
C PHE A 696 -1.86 -27.30 12.68
N ASN A 697 -2.65 -26.56 11.90
CA ASN A 697 -2.35 -25.20 11.44
C ASN A 697 -3.54 -24.25 11.67
N ARG A 698 -3.36 -22.94 11.42
CA ARG A 698 -4.48 -21.98 11.50
C ARG A 698 -5.53 -22.29 10.44
N ARG A 699 -6.82 -22.18 10.80
CA ARG A 699 -7.93 -22.33 9.83
C ARG A 699 -7.69 -21.46 8.59
N GLY A 700 -7.81 -22.07 7.40
CA GLY A 700 -7.60 -21.39 6.12
C GLY A 700 -6.21 -21.55 5.50
N ASP A 701 -5.26 -22.18 6.19
CA ASP A 701 -3.93 -22.44 5.64
C ASP A 701 -3.95 -23.32 4.39
N CYS A 702 -4.96 -24.18 4.25
CA CYS A 702 -5.18 -25.01 3.06
C CYS A 702 -5.45 -24.20 1.76
N MET A 703 -5.84 -22.93 1.87
CA MET A 703 -6.10 -22.04 0.73
C MET A 703 -4.94 -21.09 0.40
N LYS A 704 -3.86 -21.12 1.19
CA LYS A 704 -2.68 -20.31 0.90
C LYS A 704 -2.05 -20.77 -0.42
N VAL A 705 -1.58 -19.79 -1.18
CA VAL A 705 -0.87 -19.95 -2.46
C VAL A 705 0.57 -19.47 -2.31
N GLY A 706 1.47 -19.98 -3.15
CA GLY A 706 2.89 -19.62 -3.06
C GLY A 706 3.51 -20.10 -1.75
N VAL A 707 3.27 -21.36 -1.39
CA VAL A 707 3.74 -21.94 -0.13
C VAL A 707 4.87 -22.93 -0.37
N ILE A 708 5.82 -22.97 0.57
CA ILE A 708 6.70 -24.12 0.77
C ILE A 708 6.12 -24.90 1.95
N TYR A 709 5.89 -26.19 1.76
CA TYR A 709 5.23 -27.06 2.72
C TYR A 709 6.04 -28.33 2.97
N GLN A 710 5.82 -28.91 4.14
CA GLN A 710 6.35 -30.19 4.57
C GLN A 710 5.21 -31.20 4.67
N ILE A 711 5.45 -32.42 4.23
CA ILE A 711 4.63 -33.60 4.51
C ILE A 711 5.49 -34.55 5.37
N ARG A 712 4.93 -35.09 6.46
CA ARG A 712 5.59 -36.10 7.29
C ARG A 712 4.75 -37.37 7.32
N CYS A 713 5.38 -38.51 7.05
CA CYS A 713 4.80 -39.83 7.24
C CYS A 713 4.62 -40.10 8.73
N GLN A 714 3.42 -40.46 9.18
CA GLN A 714 3.18 -40.76 10.59
C GLN A 714 3.62 -42.17 11.01
N ALA A 715 3.95 -43.05 10.05
CA ALA A 715 4.39 -44.40 10.34
C ALA A 715 5.92 -44.53 10.53
N CYS A 716 6.73 -43.74 9.80
CA CYS A 716 8.20 -43.82 9.87
C CYS A 716 8.89 -42.45 10.03
N ASP A 717 8.12 -41.38 10.23
CA ASP A 717 8.62 -40.01 10.38
C ASP A 717 9.41 -39.43 9.20
N ALA A 718 9.44 -40.13 8.07
CA ALA A 718 10.07 -39.64 6.85
C ALA A 718 9.40 -38.34 6.36
N GLU A 719 10.23 -37.40 5.95
CA GLU A 719 9.80 -36.07 5.52
C GLU A 719 9.87 -35.92 4.00
N TYR A 720 8.93 -35.13 3.47
CA TYR A 720 8.91 -34.58 2.11
C TYR A 720 8.77 -33.07 2.20
N ILE A 721 9.53 -32.33 1.41
CA ILE A 721 9.43 -30.88 1.27
C ILE A 721 9.12 -30.55 -0.18
N GLY A 722 8.13 -29.68 -0.39
CA GLY A 722 7.80 -29.20 -1.72
C GLY A 722 7.23 -27.79 -1.72
N GLU A 723 7.12 -27.20 -2.92
CA GLU A 723 6.43 -25.92 -3.11
C GLU A 723 5.16 -26.04 -3.95
N THR A 724 4.29 -25.05 -3.80
CA THR A 724 3.20 -24.83 -4.76
C THR A 724 2.84 -23.36 -4.92
N GLY A 725 2.67 -22.94 -6.17
CA GLY A 725 2.02 -21.68 -6.52
C GLY A 725 0.49 -21.73 -6.46
N ARG A 726 -0.12 -22.93 -6.33
CA ARG A 726 -1.58 -23.16 -6.27
C ARG A 726 -2.03 -23.28 -4.80
N PRO A 727 -3.35 -23.29 -4.51
CA PRO A 727 -3.83 -23.55 -3.15
C PRO A 727 -3.28 -24.87 -2.60
N LEU A 728 -2.72 -24.83 -1.38
CA LEU A 728 -2.06 -25.98 -0.76
C LEU A 728 -2.93 -27.24 -0.75
N ARG A 729 -4.24 -27.09 -0.49
CA ARG A 729 -5.20 -28.21 -0.50
C ARG A 729 -5.19 -29.00 -1.81
N THR A 730 -5.05 -28.30 -2.94
CA THR A 730 -5.04 -28.91 -4.27
C THR A 730 -3.80 -29.77 -4.42
N ARG A 731 -2.64 -29.25 -4.01
CA ARG A 731 -1.38 -29.98 -4.10
C ARG A 731 -1.34 -31.19 -3.17
N VAL A 732 -1.86 -31.04 -1.94
CA VAL A 732 -1.95 -32.16 -0.99
C VAL A 732 -2.91 -33.24 -1.50
N ARG A 733 -4.02 -32.87 -2.13
CA ARG A 733 -4.93 -33.85 -2.76
C ARG A 733 -4.26 -34.65 -3.88
N GLU A 734 -3.42 -34.01 -4.70
CA GLU A 734 -2.63 -34.70 -5.74
C GLU A 734 -1.67 -35.71 -5.12
N HIS A 735 -1.00 -35.34 -4.01
CA HIS A 735 -0.14 -36.25 -3.25
C HIS A 735 -0.92 -37.43 -2.66
N MET A 736 -2.08 -37.19 -2.06
CA MET A 736 -2.95 -38.24 -1.52
C MET A 736 -3.47 -39.17 -2.61
N GLU A 737 -3.78 -38.66 -3.81
CA GLU A 737 -4.15 -39.51 -4.95
C GLU A 737 -2.99 -40.42 -5.38
N GLY A 738 -1.77 -39.87 -5.44
CA GLY A 738 -0.55 -40.63 -5.71
C GLY A 738 -0.30 -41.75 -4.68
N LEU A 739 -0.49 -41.43 -3.40
CA LEU A 739 -0.39 -42.37 -2.28
C LEU A 739 -1.42 -43.52 -2.39
N ARG A 740 -2.70 -43.18 -2.56
CA ARG A 740 -3.80 -44.16 -2.65
C ARG A 740 -3.65 -45.12 -3.83
N ARG A 741 -3.20 -44.61 -4.97
CA ARG A 741 -3.00 -45.40 -6.19
C ARG A 741 -1.63 -46.06 -6.28
N SER A 742 -0.78 -45.94 -5.25
CA SER A 742 0.60 -46.46 -5.23
C SER A 742 1.38 -46.10 -6.50
N ARG A 743 1.24 -44.86 -6.98
CA ARG A 743 1.91 -44.42 -8.21
C ARG A 743 3.41 -44.26 -7.94
N ILE A 744 4.23 -45.15 -8.52
CA ILE A 744 5.70 -45.11 -8.43
C ILE A 744 6.27 -43.78 -8.91
N GLN A 745 5.60 -43.06 -9.82
CA GLN A 745 6.04 -41.74 -10.27
C GLN A 745 5.87 -40.63 -9.23
N THR A 746 5.10 -40.84 -8.16
CA THR A 746 4.85 -39.83 -7.12
C THR A 746 5.69 -40.10 -5.87
N PRO A 747 6.20 -39.07 -5.17
CA PRO A 747 7.05 -39.26 -3.98
C PRO A 747 6.38 -40.13 -2.91
N LEU A 748 5.12 -39.85 -2.57
CA LEU A 748 4.39 -40.63 -1.57
C LEU A 748 4.02 -42.05 -2.03
N GLY A 749 3.73 -42.24 -3.32
CA GLY A 749 3.40 -43.55 -3.86
C GLY A 749 4.61 -44.49 -3.89
N MET A 750 5.80 -43.96 -4.21
CA MET A 750 7.07 -44.69 -4.12
C MET A 750 7.42 -45.02 -2.67
N HIS A 751 7.34 -44.04 -1.76
CA HIS A 751 7.60 -44.26 -0.33
C HIS A 751 6.69 -45.34 0.28
N ARG A 752 5.42 -45.39 -0.13
CA ARG A 752 4.48 -46.44 0.27
C ARG A 752 4.96 -47.85 -0.11
N ILE A 753 5.48 -48.01 -1.33
CA ILE A 753 5.95 -49.30 -1.83
C ILE A 753 7.27 -49.68 -1.16
N GLU A 754 8.22 -48.75 -1.10
CA GLU A 754 9.60 -49.04 -0.67
C GLU A 754 9.77 -49.11 0.86
N CYS A 755 8.98 -48.35 1.64
CA CYS A 755 9.17 -48.25 3.09
C CYS A 755 8.02 -48.86 3.90
N HIS A 756 6.90 -49.18 3.26
CA HIS A 756 5.70 -49.68 3.94
C HIS A 756 5.09 -50.93 3.28
N ASP A 757 5.80 -51.56 2.32
CA ASP A 757 5.37 -52.76 1.61
C ASP A 757 3.95 -52.65 1.01
N GLY A 758 3.57 -51.45 0.59
CA GLY A 758 2.24 -51.17 0.05
C GLY A 758 1.14 -50.88 1.09
N SER A 759 1.45 -50.89 2.39
CA SER A 759 0.51 -50.53 3.46
C SER A 759 0.15 -49.05 3.43
N GLU A 760 -1.10 -48.69 3.73
CA GLU A 760 -1.49 -47.29 3.85
C GLU A 760 -0.93 -46.66 5.14
N PHE A 761 -0.62 -45.36 5.07
CA PHE A 761 -0.13 -44.58 6.21
C PHE A 761 -0.76 -43.19 6.23
N GLU A 762 -0.82 -42.58 7.42
CA GLU A 762 -1.28 -41.21 7.58
C GLU A 762 -0.16 -40.18 7.37
N ILE A 763 -0.55 -38.97 6.96
CA ILE A 763 0.38 -37.85 6.79
C ILE A 763 0.00 -36.66 7.66
N SER A 764 1.00 -35.87 8.04
CA SER A 764 0.79 -34.52 8.58
C SER A 764 1.40 -33.48 7.63
N VAL A 765 0.80 -32.29 7.55
CA VAL A 765 1.23 -31.22 6.64
C VAL A 765 1.47 -29.91 7.40
N ALA A 766 2.63 -29.31 7.18
CA ALA A 766 3.01 -28.02 7.78
C ALA A 766 3.45 -27.01 6.71
N ILE A 767 3.12 -25.73 6.90
CA ILE A 767 3.63 -24.64 6.04
C ILE A 767 4.95 -24.15 6.62
N LEU A 768 6.03 -24.29 5.84
CA LEU A 768 7.37 -23.85 6.21
C LEU A 768 7.61 -22.37 5.90
N ALA A 769 7.11 -21.91 4.76
CA ALA A 769 7.24 -20.52 4.32
C ALA A 769 6.19 -20.13 3.27
N ILE A 770 6.00 -18.83 3.05
CA ILE A 770 5.13 -18.26 2.02
C ILE A 770 5.97 -17.31 1.17
N GLU A 771 6.07 -17.59 -0.13
CA GLU A 771 6.75 -16.76 -1.13
C GLU A 771 5.99 -16.81 -2.45
N ALA A 772 5.52 -15.65 -2.91
CA ALA A 772 4.67 -15.55 -4.10
C ALA A 772 5.50 -15.62 -5.39
N ASP A 773 6.73 -15.09 -5.36
CA ASP A 773 7.61 -15.11 -6.51
C ASP A 773 8.13 -16.53 -6.77
N THR A 774 8.00 -17.01 -8.01
CA THR A 774 8.31 -18.41 -8.35
C THR A 774 9.82 -18.72 -8.25
N PRO A 775 10.74 -17.93 -8.84
CA PRO A 775 12.18 -18.08 -8.60
C PRO A 775 12.54 -18.11 -7.11
N ALA A 776 12.10 -17.11 -6.34
CA ALA A 776 12.42 -17.05 -4.92
C ALA A 776 11.86 -18.26 -4.14
N ARG A 777 10.64 -18.69 -4.45
CA ARG A 777 10.02 -19.87 -3.83
C ARG A 777 10.78 -21.16 -4.16
N LYS A 778 11.24 -21.33 -5.40
CA LYS A 778 12.08 -22.47 -5.82
C LYS A 778 13.42 -22.48 -5.11
N THR A 779 14.07 -21.33 -4.97
CA THR A 779 15.31 -21.22 -4.18
C THR A 779 15.08 -21.59 -2.72
N LEU A 780 13.99 -21.12 -2.11
CA LEU A 780 13.69 -21.47 -0.72
C LEU A 780 13.37 -22.95 -0.54
N GLU A 781 12.62 -23.57 -1.46
CA GLU A 781 12.39 -25.03 -1.49
C GLU A 781 13.75 -25.78 -1.50
N ALA A 782 14.66 -25.39 -2.39
CA ALA A 782 15.99 -25.99 -2.45
C ALA A 782 16.78 -25.85 -1.14
N PHE A 783 16.72 -24.67 -0.51
CA PHE A 783 17.39 -24.42 0.78
C PHE A 783 16.81 -25.27 1.91
N TRP A 784 15.48 -25.45 1.95
CA TRP A 784 14.84 -26.34 2.92
C TRP A 784 15.24 -27.80 2.72
N ILE A 785 15.26 -28.28 1.48
CA ILE A 785 15.68 -29.65 1.14
C ILE A 785 17.15 -29.86 1.52
N ALA A 786 18.04 -28.92 1.20
CA ALA A 786 19.45 -29.04 1.54
C ALA A 786 19.72 -28.99 3.05
N ALA A 787 18.98 -28.16 3.80
CA ALA A 787 19.16 -28.05 5.24
C ALA A 787 18.61 -29.27 6.00
N ARG A 788 17.49 -29.86 5.55
CA ARG A 788 16.82 -30.94 6.27
C ARG A 788 17.08 -32.35 5.72
N ASN A 789 17.58 -32.45 4.49
CA ASN A 789 17.81 -33.71 3.78
C ASN A 789 16.63 -34.71 3.90
N PRO A 790 15.42 -34.32 3.46
CA PRO A 790 14.20 -35.14 3.56
C PRO A 790 14.32 -36.46 2.79
N GLN A 791 13.90 -37.57 3.42
CA GLN A 791 14.07 -38.93 2.89
C GLN A 791 13.15 -39.25 1.71
N ILE A 792 11.98 -38.62 1.63
CA ILE A 792 10.97 -38.91 0.59
C ILE A 792 11.29 -38.15 -0.73
N ASN A 793 12.04 -37.05 -0.67
CA ASN A 793 12.37 -36.27 -1.86
C ASN A 793 13.36 -37.02 -2.76
N ARG A 794 13.12 -37.01 -4.08
CA ARG A 794 14.00 -37.64 -5.07
C ARG A 794 15.26 -36.86 -5.40
N LYS A 795 15.44 -35.67 -4.83
CA LYS A 795 16.53 -34.70 -5.08
C LYS A 795 16.63 -34.18 -6.54
N GLU A 796 16.09 -34.87 -7.52
CA GLU A 796 15.87 -34.43 -8.92
C GLU A 796 14.87 -33.26 -9.04
N GLU A 797 13.99 -33.11 -8.04
CA GLU A 797 12.97 -32.05 -7.98
C GLU A 797 13.56 -30.66 -7.63
N CYS A 798 14.85 -30.60 -7.27
CA CYS A 798 15.51 -29.45 -6.68
C CYS A 798 16.28 -28.63 -7.72
N VAL A 799 16.08 -27.31 -7.73
CA VAL A 799 17.02 -26.41 -8.42
C VAL A 799 18.34 -26.44 -7.65
N ALA A 800 19.46 -26.67 -8.34
CA ALA A 800 20.77 -26.65 -7.70
C ALA A 800 20.96 -25.32 -6.94
N ILE A 801 21.23 -25.40 -5.64
CA ILE A 801 21.61 -24.22 -4.85
C ILE A 801 22.88 -23.67 -5.50
N THR A 802 22.80 -22.43 -5.99
CA THR A 802 23.99 -21.77 -6.52
C THR A 802 25.01 -21.67 -5.38
N ARG A 803 26.25 -22.10 -5.65
CA ARG A 803 27.38 -22.00 -4.70
C ARG A 803 27.48 -20.60 -4.07
N ASP A 804 27.06 -19.60 -4.81
CA ASP A 804 27.11 -18.18 -4.44
C ASP A 804 26.11 -17.80 -3.33
N LEU A 805 25.00 -18.53 -3.16
CA LEU A 805 23.98 -18.26 -2.13
C LEU A 805 24.06 -19.22 -0.93
N ALA A 806 24.81 -20.32 -1.04
CA ALA A 806 24.99 -21.30 0.05
C ALA A 806 25.38 -20.70 1.41
N PRO A 807 26.25 -19.66 1.51
CA PRO A 807 26.60 -19.06 2.81
C PRO A 807 25.40 -18.52 3.60
N PHE A 808 24.29 -18.19 2.94
CA PHE A 808 23.10 -17.67 3.62
C PHE A 808 22.29 -18.76 4.35
N LEU A 809 22.55 -20.05 4.11
CA LEU A 809 21.86 -21.17 4.77
C LEU A 809 21.90 -21.03 6.30
N ASP A 810 23.08 -20.78 6.86
CA ASP A 810 23.30 -20.61 8.31
C ASP A 810 22.45 -19.47 8.90
N LEU A 811 22.28 -18.38 8.14
CA LEU A 811 21.53 -17.20 8.59
C LEU A 811 20.02 -17.39 8.47
N CYS A 812 19.58 -18.28 7.58
CA CYS A 812 18.16 -18.53 7.32
C CYS A 812 17.51 -19.51 8.31
N LYS A 813 18.29 -20.17 9.17
CA LYS A 813 17.84 -21.07 10.25
C LYS A 813 16.64 -21.94 9.83
N PHE A 814 16.86 -22.80 8.86
CA PHE A 814 15.88 -23.77 8.36
C PHE A 814 15.73 -24.96 9.32
#